data_AF-A0A7J7CT62-F1
#
_entry.id   AF-A0A7J7CT62-F1
#
_cell.length_a   1.000
_cell.length_b   1.000
_cell.length_c   1.000
_cell.angle_alpha   90.00
_cell.angle_beta   90.00
_cell.angle_gamma   90.00
#
_symmetry.space_group_name_H-M   'P 1'
#
loop_
_entity.id
_entity.type
_entity.pdbx_description
1 polymer ?
#
loop_
_entity_poly.entity_id
_entity_poly.type
_entity_poly.pdbx_seq_one_letter_code
_entity_poly.pdbx_strand_id
1 'polypeptide(L)'
;MAATGGRGVASILSVVLLLSISSISRAYRPGDLVPMSRKGQYHSSRTVWHDMIGKHCPMFAVNREVLIPIPKPTGYTGADPYKISFQVGREKFFIPWLLVINRKSPEVPMIDVQLRYSGGDLHGVTAKVMDMPHQYVEIHPDIRKQFWDAQHWPKHVLVRYTWKEQSEIDLTSGFYVLFGSGLVMSFILSIYILQSSRDKLARFVRETVAESSMPDGGVAKGNEIERRGDIDRSYTTHGSESSYYPIAYSTESQSLSWINMCPATITGNKSQDIEEAMRPKGDGVFVPLLSSSVDNDRIPRKLPLSEIGAEVMSLGKIACPIVLTTLLIFSRSIISMLFLSHLGRVELAGGSLAIAFSNISGQSLIKGLVLGMDPICGQAYGAKRWSVLSQTYMKTTCLLFLVSIPMILLWLNIEPLFLFLGQDSDIVRIAKVYLAFSIPELLAQAVHNPLRTFLRIQGLSSALTVAAGCALVLHLPINYFFVIHLKLGAKGVALAMACNTINLNIGLLIYVLASKNSIKPWHGVTIASILQGWWPLLSLAVPSCLSVCLEWWWYEIIIFLCGLLENPEACLAAMGILIQSEGILYVFPYAISCSISTRISHALGANQPSRAKWSAIIGLAMAIGFGLTISVLLVALKSVWGKLYTNEQQVLDLVTAALPIIGFCEIGNSPQTAACGVLTGTARPKDGARINLCAFYIIGLPVSVLATFKFKFGFPGLWFGLLAAQFSCVCMMGYVLVHTDWRHQAKRADQLTLAAGGGDDLESSLLTNP
;
A
#
# COMPACT_ATOMS: atom_id res chain seq x y z
N MET A 1 -21.35 42.89 -19.40
CA MET A 1 -21.36 41.96 -20.55
C MET A 1 -19.93 41.64 -20.94
N ALA A 2 -19.39 40.51 -20.51
CA ALA A 2 -18.22 39.82 -21.10
C ALA A 2 -17.91 38.59 -20.23
N ALA A 3 -18.68 37.52 -20.43
CA ALA A 3 -18.41 36.21 -19.88
C ALA A 3 -18.84 35.19 -20.93
N THR A 4 -17.88 34.51 -21.56
CA THR A 4 -17.94 33.13 -22.12
C THR A 4 -16.82 32.94 -23.15
N GLY A 5 -15.69 32.35 -22.75
CA GLY A 5 -14.63 32.01 -23.70
C GLY A 5 -13.57 31.01 -23.23
N GLY A 6 -13.75 30.36 -22.06
CA GLY A 6 -12.69 29.57 -21.43
C GLY A 6 -13.01 28.09 -21.18
N ARG A 7 -14.15 27.57 -21.64
CA ARG A 7 -14.57 26.17 -21.34
C ARG A 7 -14.42 25.19 -22.50
N GLY A 8 -14.07 25.63 -23.71
CA GLY A 8 -13.94 24.76 -24.88
C GLY A 8 -12.59 24.04 -24.99
N VAL A 9 -11.50 24.68 -24.58
CA VAL A 9 -10.14 24.21 -24.94
C VAL A 9 -9.71 22.97 -24.12
N ALA A 10 -10.15 22.85 -22.87
CA ALA A 10 -9.83 21.69 -22.03
C ALA A 10 -10.61 20.43 -22.42
N SER A 11 -11.86 20.54 -22.88
CA SER A 11 -12.63 19.40 -23.40
C SER A 11 -12.17 18.96 -24.78
N ILE A 12 -11.72 19.89 -25.63
CA ILE A 12 -11.21 19.55 -26.97
C ILE A 12 -9.88 18.80 -26.88
N LEU A 13 -8.99 19.15 -25.92
CA LEU A 13 -7.74 18.41 -25.74
C LEU A 13 -7.97 16.97 -25.26
N SER A 14 -8.93 16.73 -24.37
CA SER A 14 -9.29 15.38 -23.90
C SER A 14 -9.95 14.53 -24.98
N VAL A 15 -10.77 15.15 -25.85
CA VAL A 15 -11.41 14.46 -26.98
C VAL A 15 -10.41 14.19 -28.12
N VAL A 16 -9.44 15.07 -28.35
CA VAL A 16 -8.36 14.84 -29.31
C VAL A 16 -7.42 13.72 -28.83
N LEU A 17 -7.13 13.62 -27.53
CA LEU A 17 -6.33 12.52 -26.98
C LEU A 17 -7.03 11.16 -27.12
N LEU A 18 -8.36 11.12 -26.96
CA LEU A 18 -9.19 9.91 -27.15
C LEU A 18 -9.36 9.52 -28.64
N LEU A 19 -9.33 10.49 -29.55
CA LEU A 19 -9.48 10.23 -31.00
C LEU A 19 -8.16 9.87 -31.71
N SER A 20 -7.00 10.07 -31.06
CA SER A 20 -5.70 9.58 -31.54
C SER A 20 -5.37 8.13 -31.16
N ILE A 21 -6.31 7.40 -30.51
CA ILE A 21 -6.16 5.98 -30.12
C ILE A 21 -6.26 5.02 -31.33
N SER A 22 -6.65 5.50 -32.51
CA SER A 22 -6.79 4.69 -33.72
C SER A 22 -5.47 4.53 -34.49
N SER A 23 -4.46 3.93 -33.85
CA SER A 23 -3.38 3.18 -34.52
C SER A 23 -2.64 2.29 -33.52
N ILE A 24 -3.38 1.40 -32.84
CA ILE A 24 -2.77 0.33 -32.05
C ILE A 24 -2.16 -0.68 -33.02
N SER A 25 -0.84 -0.86 -32.93
CA SER A 25 -0.12 -2.03 -33.42
C SER A 25 -0.88 -3.29 -32.98
N ARG A 26 -1.42 -4.07 -33.91
CA ARG A 26 -2.25 -5.25 -33.60
C ARG A 26 -1.42 -6.28 -32.83
N ALA A 27 -1.58 -6.33 -31.51
CA ALA A 27 -1.21 -7.49 -30.70
C ALA A 27 -1.99 -8.72 -31.20
N TYR A 28 -1.32 -9.87 -31.29
CA TYR A 28 -1.96 -11.12 -31.70
C TYR A 28 -2.87 -11.63 -30.59
N ARG A 29 -4.07 -12.09 -30.95
CA ARG A 29 -4.94 -12.85 -30.06
C ARG A 29 -4.72 -14.35 -30.24
N PRO A 30 -4.98 -15.19 -29.22
CA PRO A 30 -4.94 -16.63 -29.38
C PRO A 30 -5.80 -17.09 -30.57
N GLY A 31 -5.19 -17.83 -31.50
CA GLY A 31 -5.81 -18.28 -32.74
C GLY A 31 -5.55 -17.40 -33.97
N ASP A 32 -5.01 -16.18 -33.82
CA ASP A 32 -4.68 -15.33 -34.96
C ASP A 32 -3.58 -15.96 -35.84
N LEU A 33 -3.69 -15.79 -37.16
CA LEU A 33 -2.67 -16.26 -38.09
C LEU A 33 -1.41 -15.39 -37.98
N VAL A 34 -0.28 -16.03 -37.70
CA VAL A 34 1.03 -15.36 -37.68
C VAL A 34 1.63 -15.43 -39.09
N PRO A 35 1.87 -14.28 -39.76
CA PRO A 35 2.41 -14.25 -41.11
C PRO A 35 3.78 -14.92 -41.17
N MET A 36 3.99 -15.75 -42.19
CA MET A 36 5.21 -16.51 -42.38
C MET A 36 5.55 -16.57 -43.87
N SER A 37 6.82 -16.42 -44.20
CA SER A 37 7.34 -16.60 -45.56
C SER A 37 8.46 -17.63 -45.55
N ARG A 38 8.73 -18.23 -46.71
CA ARG A 38 9.75 -19.28 -46.86
C ARG A 38 10.65 -19.06 -48.06
N LYS A 39 11.84 -19.65 -48.00
CA LYS A 39 12.82 -19.68 -49.08
C LYS A 39 13.53 -21.03 -49.15
N GLY A 40 13.73 -21.55 -50.35
CA GLY A 40 14.46 -22.81 -50.61
C GLY A 40 15.83 -22.56 -51.21
N GLN A 41 16.76 -23.49 -50.97
CA GLN A 41 18.06 -23.54 -51.62
C GLN A 41 18.38 -24.98 -52.05
N TYR A 42 18.82 -25.13 -53.30
CA TYR A 42 19.36 -26.37 -53.86
C TYR A 42 20.62 -26.00 -54.66
N HIS A 43 21.75 -26.64 -54.37
CA HIS A 43 23.06 -26.24 -54.91
C HIS A 43 23.35 -24.73 -54.65
N SER A 44 23.76 -23.99 -55.67
CA SER A 44 23.94 -22.52 -55.67
C SER A 44 22.67 -21.74 -56.02
N SER A 45 21.56 -22.43 -56.34
CA SER A 45 20.29 -21.80 -56.71
C SER A 45 19.40 -21.57 -55.49
N ARG A 46 18.85 -20.37 -55.37
CA ARG A 46 17.96 -19.95 -54.28
C ARG A 46 16.65 -19.44 -54.85
N THR A 47 15.53 -19.86 -54.27
CA THR A 47 14.22 -19.28 -54.62
C THR A 47 14.10 -17.87 -54.03
N VAL A 48 13.14 -17.08 -54.51
CA VAL A 48 12.71 -15.86 -53.79
C VAL A 48 11.94 -16.23 -52.52
N TRP A 49 11.73 -15.26 -51.64
CA TRP A 49 10.81 -15.41 -50.52
C TRP A 49 9.38 -15.55 -51.04
N HIS A 50 8.66 -16.55 -50.55
CA HIS A 50 7.26 -16.78 -50.88
C HIS A 50 6.45 -16.77 -49.59
N ASP A 51 5.37 -15.99 -49.57
CA ASP A 51 4.44 -15.99 -48.46
C ASP A 51 3.71 -17.33 -48.36
N MET A 52 3.57 -17.79 -47.13
CA MET A 52 2.86 -19.02 -46.83
C MET A 52 1.37 -18.76 -46.78
N ILE A 53 0.58 -19.67 -47.37
CA ILE A 53 -0.87 -19.66 -47.25
C ILE A 53 -1.25 -19.96 -45.79
N GLY A 54 -2.28 -19.28 -45.25
CA GLY A 54 -2.67 -19.35 -43.83
C GLY A 54 -2.81 -20.77 -43.26
N LYS A 55 -3.20 -21.77 -44.07
CA LYS A 55 -3.27 -23.18 -43.63
C LYS A 55 -1.92 -23.78 -43.22
N HIS A 56 -0.81 -23.21 -43.68
CA HIS A 56 0.56 -23.61 -43.36
C HIS A 56 1.25 -22.70 -42.33
N CYS A 57 0.61 -21.59 -41.96
CA CYS A 57 1.16 -20.65 -40.99
C CYS A 57 0.90 -21.11 -39.54
N PRO A 58 1.74 -20.69 -38.59
CA PRO A 58 1.44 -20.86 -37.18
C PRO A 58 0.19 -20.04 -36.78
N MET A 59 -0.59 -20.56 -35.85
CA MET A 59 -1.67 -19.82 -35.18
C MET A 59 -1.17 -19.41 -33.80
N PHE A 60 -1.33 -18.13 -33.45
CA PHE A 60 -0.80 -17.56 -32.21
C PHE A 60 -1.31 -18.32 -30.99
N ALA A 61 -0.42 -18.69 -30.08
CA ALA A 61 -0.71 -19.46 -28.85
C ALA A 61 -1.41 -20.83 -29.05
N VAL A 62 -1.44 -21.38 -30.27
CA VAL A 62 -2.08 -22.68 -30.56
C VAL A 62 -1.07 -23.65 -31.15
N ASN A 63 -0.81 -24.74 -30.43
CA ASN A 63 0.02 -25.85 -30.91
C ASN A 63 -0.67 -26.51 -32.10
N ARG A 64 0.05 -26.66 -33.21
CA ARG A 64 -0.50 -27.28 -34.41
C ARG A 64 0.58 -27.89 -35.29
N GLU A 65 0.17 -28.83 -36.11
CA GLU A 65 1.02 -29.48 -37.10
C GLU A 65 0.49 -29.19 -38.49
N VAL A 66 1.40 -28.94 -39.45
CA VAL A 66 1.04 -28.61 -40.83
C VAL A 66 1.98 -29.30 -41.79
N LEU A 67 1.48 -29.62 -42.99
CA LEU A 67 2.31 -30.12 -44.08
C LEU A 67 2.68 -28.96 -45.00
N ILE A 68 3.97 -28.72 -45.23
CA ILE A 68 4.48 -27.70 -46.15
C ILE A 68 4.96 -28.37 -47.44
N PRO A 69 4.42 -27.98 -48.62
CA PRO A 69 4.83 -28.57 -49.90
C PRO A 69 6.16 -27.98 -50.38
N ILE A 70 7.12 -28.83 -50.74
CA ILE A 70 8.41 -28.49 -51.34
C ILE A 70 8.29 -28.74 -52.86
N PRO A 71 8.39 -27.67 -53.69
CA PRO A 71 8.37 -27.83 -55.13
C PRO A 71 9.67 -28.50 -55.62
N LYS A 72 9.60 -29.18 -56.76
CA LYS A 72 10.77 -29.82 -57.39
C LYS A 72 11.77 -28.74 -57.80
N PRO A 73 13.02 -28.76 -57.31
CA PRO A 73 14.02 -27.80 -57.75
C PRO A 73 14.45 -28.10 -59.19
N THR A 74 14.79 -27.05 -59.94
CA THR A 74 15.31 -27.15 -61.30
C THR A 74 16.62 -27.93 -61.30
N GLY A 75 16.71 -28.99 -62.12
CA GLY A 75 17.90 -29.84 -62.19
C GLY A 75 18.08 -30.82 -61.02
N TYR A 76 17.00 -31.20 -60.31
CA TYR A 76 17.07 -32.16 -59.21
C TYR A 76 17.67 -33.51 -59.63
N THR A 77 18.82 -33.88 -59.05
CA THR A 77 19.49 -35.18 -59.24
C THR A 77 19.41 -36.09 -58.01
N GLY A 78 18.94 -35.56 -56.87
CA GLY A 78 18.92 -36.27 -55.59
C GLY A 78 20.27 -36.37 -54.86
N ALA A 79 21.38 -36.01 -55.51
CA ALA A 79 22.72 -36.08 -54.92
C ALA A 79 23.05 -34.91 -53.98
N ASP A 80 22.46 -33.73 -54.22
CA ASP A 80 22.75 -32.51 -53.45
C ASP A 80 21.75 -32.27 -52.30
N PRO A 81 22.19 -31.57 -51.23
CA PRO A 81 21.33 -31.18 -50.12
C PRO A 81 20.31 -30.11 -50.50
N TYR A 82 19.06 -30.28 -50.05
CA TYR A 82 18.03 -29.25 -50.12
C TYR A 82 17.85 -28.59 -48.75
N LYS A 83 17.90 -27.25 -48.71
CA LYS A 83 17.73 -26.45 -47.50
C LYS A 83 16.51 -25.54 -47.60
N ILE A 84 15.85 -25.28 -46.47
CA ILE A 84 14.72 -24.34 -46.35
C ILE A 84 14.98 -23.33 -45.22
N SER A 85 14.52 -22.10 -45.39
CA SER A 85 14.61 -21.02 -44.39
C SER A 85 13.25 -20.32 -44.32
N PHE A 86 12.96 -19.69 -43.17
CA PHE A 86 11.68 -19.05 -42.90
C PHE A 86 11.86 -17.67 -42.29
N GLN A 87 10.90 -16.78 -42.55
CA GLN A 87 10.69 -15.55 -41.78
C GLN A 87 9.31 -15.61 -41.14
N VAL A 88 9.19 -15.21 -39.87
CA VAL A 88 7.96 -15.34 -39.07
C VAL A 88 7.63 -14.01 -38.39
N GLY A 89 6.34 -13.69 -38.32
CA GLY A 89 5.82 -12.52 -37.61
C GLY A 89 6.09 -11.21 -38.35
N ARG A 90 5.80 -11.16 -39.65
CA ARG A 90 6.11 -10.02 -40.54
C ARG A 90 7.61 -9.70 -40.58
N GLU A 91 8.40 -10.73 -40.85
CA GLU A 91 9.87 -10.63 -40.96
C GLU A 91 10.62 -10.28 -39.67
N LYS A 92 9.92 -10.22 -38.52
CA LYS A 92 10.54 -9.96 -37.21
C LYS A 92 11.54 -11.04 -36.79
N PHE A 93 11.28 -12.30 -37.13
CA PHE A 93 12.16 -13.43 -36.78
C PHE A 93 12.64 -14.20 -38.00
N PHE A 94 13.95 -14.42 -38.09
CA PHE A 94 14.60 -15.16 -39.15
C PHE A 94 15.04 -16.56 -38.65
N ILE A 95 14.57 -17.60 -39.34
CA ILE A 95 14.99 -18.97 -39.12
C ILE A 95 16.08 -19.31 -40.13
N PRO A 96 17.30 -19.70 -39.68
CA PRO A 96 18.41 -20.02 -40.58
C PRO A 96 18.14 -21.27 -41.43
N TRP A 97 19.05 -21.58 -42.35
CA TRP A 97 18.91 -22.72 -43.27
C TRP A 97 18.80 -24.06 -42.53
N LEU A 98 17.66 -24.72 -42.72
CA LEU A 98 17.33 -26.05 -42.24
C LEU A 98 17.54 -27.07 -43.35
N LEU A 99 18.37 -28.09 -43.11
CA LEU A 99 18.66 -29.15 -44.07
C LEU A 99 17.57 -30.23 -44.05
N VAL A 100 16.89 -30.43 -45.18
CA VAL A 100 15.70 -31.31 -45.27
C VAL A 100 15.97 -32.56 -46.11
N ILE A 101 16.57 -32.42 -47.30
CA ILE A 101 16.86 -33.56 -48.22
C ILE A 101 18.37 -33.77 -48.24
N ASN A 102 18.79 -35.05 -48.37
CA ASN A 102 20.18 -35.50 -48.26
C ASN A 102 20.83 -35.09 -46.93
N ARG A 103 20.17 -35.50 -45.85
CA ARG A 103 20.62 -35.35 -44.45
C ARG A 103 21.31 -36.63 -43.99
N LYS A 104 22.04 -36.58 -42.87
CA LYS A 104 22.73 -37.76 -42.32
C LYS A 104 21.79 -38.92 -41.94
N SER A 105 20.56 -38.63 -41.54
CA SER A 105 19.56 -39.64 -41.18
C SER A 105 18.71 -40.05 -42.39
N PRO A 106 18.50 -41.36 -42.63
CA PRO A 106 17.64 -41.86 -43.72
C PRO A 106 16.15 -41.71 -43.42
N GLU A 107 15.76 -41.32 -42.20
CA GLU A 107 14.35 -41.14 -41.84
C GLU A 107 13.72 -39.92 -42.54
N VAL A 108 12.39 -39.88 -42.63
CA VAL A 108 11.67 -38.72 -43.17
C VAL A 108 11.88 -37.52 -42.23
N PRO A 109 12.23 -36.32 -42.74
CA PRO A 109 12.45 -35.15 -41.90
C PRO A 109 11.13 -34.54 -41.40
N MET A 110 11.15 -34.05 -40.16
CA MET A 110 10.13 -33.18 -39.57
C MET A 110 10.80 -31.90 -39.05
N ILE A 111 10.16 -30.75 -39.22
CA ILE A 111 10.64 -29.48 -38.67
C ILE A 111 9.89 -29.18 -37.38
N ASP A 112 10.59 -29.11 -36.27
CA ASP A 112 10.03 -28.67 -34.98
C ASP A 112 10.36 -27.19 -34.80
N VAL A 113 9.31 -26.35 -34.80
CA VAL A 113 9.38 -24.91 -34.65
C VAL A 113 8.82 -24.55 -33.28
N GLN A 114 9.67 -24.02 -32.40
CA GLN A 114 9.29 -23.51 -31.10
C GLN A 114 9.13 -22.00 -31.17
N LEU A 115 7.91 -21.52 -30.87
CA LEU A 115 7.57 -20.11 -30.81
C LEU A 115 7.41 -19.69 -29.35
N ARG A 116 8.02 -18.57 -28.98
CA ARG A 116 7.97 -17.99 -27.64
C ARG A 116 7.17 -16.70 -27.67
N TYR A 117 6.23 -16.57 -26.74
CA TYR A 117 5.32 -15.43 -26.66
C TYR A 117 5.11 -14.99 -25.20
N SER A 118 4.82 -13.70 -25.01
CA SER A 118 4.31 -13.08 -23.78
C SER A 118 3.14 -12.20 -24.19
N GLY A 119 2.07 -12.17 -23.40
CA GLY A 119 0.86 -11.42 -23.72
C GLY A 119 0.36 -11.69 -25.16
N GLY A 120 0.26 -10.62 -25.95
CA GLY A 120 -0.11 -10.67 -27.37
C GLY A 120 1.07 -10.57 -28.36
N ASP A 121 2.31 -10.65 -27.86
CA ASP A 121 3.52 -10.43 -28.64
C ASP A 121 4.36 -11.71 -28.84
N LEU A 122 4.98 -11.80 -30.02
CA LEU A 122 5.92 -12.86 -30.36
C LEU A 122 7.35 -12.40 -30.01
N HIS A 123 8.05 -13.16 -29.16
CA HIS A 123 9.38 -12.82 -28.62
C HIS A 123 10.52 -13.65 -29.22
N GLY A 124 10.23 -14.83 -29.76
CA GLY A 124 11.28 -15.63 -30.36
C GLY A 124 10.76 -16.82 -31.15
N VAL A 125 11.53 -17.21 -32.16
CA VAL A 125 11.27 -18.41 -32.95
C VAL A 125 12.57 -19.18 -33.12
N THR A 126 12.55 -20.47 -32.79
CA THR A 126 13.66 -21.38 -33.02
C THR A 126 13.14 -22.61 -33.74
N ALA A 127 13.87 -23.12 -34.72
CA ALA A 127 13.48 -24.34 -35.41
C ALA A 127 14.65 -25.30 -35.55
N LYS A 128 14.33 -26.58 -35.54
CA LYS A 128 15.27 -27.68 -35.77
C LYS A 128 14.64 -28.72 -36.67
N VAL A 129 15.47 -29.38 -37.47
CA VAL A 129 15.05 -30.58 -38.21
C VAL A 129 15.32 -31.79 -37.34
N MET A 130 14.32 -32.64 -37.19
CA MET A 130 14.40 -33.90 -36.45
C MET A 130 13.82 -35.03 -37.29
N ASP A 131 14.07 -36.26 -36.86
CA ASP A 131 13.53 -37.46 -37.49
C ASP A 131 12.05 -37.55 -37.15
N MET A 132 11.23 -37.85 -38.17
CA MET A 132 9.80 -38.03 -37.98
C MET A 132 9.55 -39.17 -36.98
N PRO A 133 8.77 -38.96 -35.90
CA PRO A 133 8.54 -39.99 -34.90
C PRO A 133 7.88 -41.24 -35.51
N HIS A 134 8.27 -42.44 -35.05
CA HIS A 134 7.80 -43.72 -35.60
C HIS A 134 6.27 -43.83 -35.71
N GLN A 135 5.53 -43.27 -34.75
CA GLN A 135 4.07 -43.28 -34.74
C GLN A 135 3.44 -42.64 -36.00
N TYR A 136 4.03 -41.58 -36.56
CA TYR A 136 3.52 -40.96 -37.80
C TYR A 136 3.75 -41.84 -39.03
N VAL A 137 4.89 -42.54 -39.04
CA VAL A 137 5.28 -43.43 -40.14
C VAL A 137 4.44 -44.71 -40.13
N GLU A 138 4.07 -45.21 -38.95
CA GLU A 138 3.18 -46.37 -38.79
C GLU A 138 1.75 -46.08 -39.25
N ILE A 139 1.21 -44.91 -38.89
CA ILE A 139 -0.13 -44.49 -39.30
C ILE A 139 -0.19 -44.20 -40.82
N HIS A 140 0.92 -43.73 -41.40
CA HIS A 140 1.01 -43.37 -42.81
C HIS A 140 2.24 -44.01 -43.50
N PRO A 141 2.19 -45.33 -43.78
CA PRO A 141 3.35 -46.09 -44.30
C PRO A 141 3.82 -45.59 -45.67
N ASP A 142 2.93 -44.96 -46.44
CA ASP A 142 3.25 -44.43 -47.77
C ASP A 142 4.12 -43.16 -47.73
N ILE A 143 4.14 -42.41 -46.62
CA ILE A 143 4.94 -41.17 -46.52
C ILE A 143 6.42 -41.47 -46.74
N ARG A 144 6.93 -42.57 -46.16
CA ARG A 144 8.33 -42.95 -46.29
C ARG A 144 8.68 -43.30 -47.75
N LYS A 145 7.79 -44.01 -48.42
CA LYS A 145 7.97 -44.42 -49.83
C LYS A 145 7.90 -43.20 -50.76
N GLN A 146 6.85 -42.38 -50.60
CA GLN A 146 6.59 -41.20 -51.44
C GLN A 146 7.62 -40.09 -51.23
N PHE A 147 8.07 -39.85 -49.99
CA PHE A 147 9.03 -38.78 -49.72
C PHE A 147 10.40 -39.05 -50.34
N TRP A 148 10.83 -40.32 -50.42
CA TRP A 148 12.12 -40.69 -51.00
C TRP A 148 12.08 -41.08 -52.48
N ASP A 149 10.89 -41.30 -53.05
CA ASP A 149 10.72 -41.47 -54.48
C ASP A 149 11.14 -40.19 -55.25
N ALA A 150 12.09 -40.33 -56.18
CA ALA A 150 12.61 -39.22 -56.97
C ALA A 150 11.57 -38.66 -57.96
N GLN A 151 10.60 -39.47 -58.39
CA GLN A 151 9.55 -39.07 -59.32
C GLN A 151 8.35 -38.41 -58.62
N HIS A 152 8.15 -38.68 -57.33
CA HIS A 152 7.02 -38.16 -56.57
C HIS A 152 7.27 -36.73 -56.04
N TRP A 153 6.53 -35.76 -56.59
CA TRP A 153 6.56 -34.34 -56.24
C TRP A 153 5.14 -33.72 -56.31
N PRO A 154 4.84 -32.66 -55.53
CA PRO A 154 5.71 -32.01 -54.54
C PRO A 154 5.93 -32.86 -53.28
N LYS A 155 7.11 -32.76 -52.68
CA LYS A 155 7.39 -33.45 -51.40
C LYS A 155 6.75 -32.67 -50.27
N HIS A 156 6.11 -33.32 -49.30
CA HIS A 156 5.51 -32.62 -48.17
C HIS A 156 6.35 -32.85 -46.91
N VAL A 157 6.69 -31.77 -46.21
CA VAL A 157 7.41 -31.83 -44.93
C VAL A 157 6.47 -31.44 -43.82
N LEU A 158 6.42 -32.29 -42.78
CA LEU A 158 5.66 -32.00 -41.58
C LEU A 158 6.39 -30.95 -40.75
N VAL A 159 5.67 -29.89 -40.39
CA VAL A 159 6.15 -28.82 -39.51
C VAL A 159 5.25 -28.76 -38.28
N ARG A 160 5.86 -28.92 -37.11
CA ARG A 160 5.19 -28.80 -35.81
C ARG A 160 5.48 -27.43 -35.24
N TYR A 161 4.43 -26.68 -34.93
CA TYR A 161 4.50 -25.43 -34.21
C TYR A 161 4.14 -25.67 -32.75
N THR A 162 5.12 -25.43 -31.86
CA THR A 162 4.94 -25.54 -30.41
C THR A 162 5.10 -24.15 -29.80
N TRP A 163 4.10 -23.71 -29.06
CA TRP A 163 4.12 -22.43 -28.35
C TRP A 163 4.55 -22.64 -26.91
N LYS A 164 5.51 -21.82 -26.48
CA LYS A 164 5.95 -21.73 -25.09
C LYS A 164 5.75 -20.30 -24.61
N GLU A 165 4.85 -20.14 -23.67
CA GLU A 165 4.65 -18.86 -23.00
C GLU A 165 5.86 -18.57 -22.11
N GLN A 166 6.47 -17.41 -22.28
CA GLN A 166 7.60 -16.97 -21.48
C GLN A 166 7.08 -15.92 -20.49
N SER A 167 7.04 -16.26 -19.21
CA SER A 167 6.64 -15.34 -18.14
C SER A 167 7.71 -14.26 -18.00
N GLU A 168 7.34 -13.00 -18.24
CA GLU A 168 8.26 -11.86 -18.18
C GLU A 168 8.64 -11.43 -16.76
N ILE A 169 7.96 -11.93 -15.72
CA ILE A 169 8.32 -11.55 -14.34
C ILE A 169 8.21 -12.77 -13.43
N ASP A 170 9.31 -13.16 -12.77
CA ASP A 170 9.26 -14.05 -11.61
C ASP A 170 8.77 -13.25 -10.40
N LEU A 171 7.48 -12.90 -10.44
CA LEU A 171 6.79 -12.17 -9.37
C LEU A 171 7.00 -12.88 -8.04
N THR A 172 7.01 -14.21 -8.04
CA THR A 172 7.28 -15.05 -6.87
C THR A 172 8.63 -14.74 -6.23
N SER A 173 9.72 -14.75 -7.00
CA SER A 173 11.06 -14.41 -6.48
C SER A 173 11.16 -12.97 -5.97
N GLY A 174 10.61 -12.00 -6.71
CA GLY A 174 10.57 -10.61 -6.25
C GLY A 174 9.76 -10.45 -4.96
N PHE A 175 8.62 -11.13 -4.84
CA PHE A 175 7.83 -11.17 -3.61
C PHE A 175 8.55 -11.89 -2.47
N TYR A 176 9.30 -12.98 -2.71
CA TYR A 176 10.08 -13.65 -1.66
C TYR A 176 11.22 -12.79 -1.13
N VAL A 177 11.86 -11.98 -1.97
CA VAL A 177 12.92 -11.06 -1.54
C VAL A 177 12.34 -9.87 -0.76
N LEU A 178 11.19 -9.33 -1.18
CA LEU A 178 10.42 -8.32 -0.44
C LEU A 178 9.88 -8.86 0.89
N PHE A 179 9.39 -10.09 0.88
CA PHE A 179 8.88 -10.79 2.05
C PHE A 179 10.01 -11.11 3.02
N GLY A 180 11.14 -11.61 2.52
CA GLY A 180 12.34 -11.88 3.31
C GLY A 180 12.91 -10.61 3.92
N SER A 181 13.11 -9.55 3.14
CA SER A 181 13.64 -8.28 3.65
C SER A 181 12.66 -7.57 4.59
N GLY A 182 11.37 -7.57 4.27
CA GLY A 182 10.30 -6.98 5.09
C GLY A 182 10.06 -7.74 6.39
N LEU A 183 10.06 -9.08 6.36
CA LEU A 183 9.97 -9.91 7.57
C LEU A 183 11.24 -9.81 8.41
N VAL A 184 12.43 -9.85 7.81
CA VAL A 184 13.69 -9.72 8.56
C VAL A 184 13.76 -8.35 9.23
N MET A 185 13.43 -7.27 8.51
CA MET A 185 13.39 -5.92 9.08
C MET A 185 12.32 -5.81 10.16
N SER A 186 11.11 -6.35 9.93
CA SER A 186 10.02 -6.35 10.92
C SER A 186 10.35 -7.21 12.13
N PHE A 187 11.02 -8.35 11.96
CA PHE A 187 11.44 -9.26 13.03
C PHE A 187 12.54 -8.65 13.88
N ILE A 188 13.57 -8.07 13.26
CA ILE A 188 14.64 -7.35 13.95
C ILE A 188 14.07 -6.16 14.75
N LEU A 189 13.20 -5.34 14.14
CA LEU A 189 12.55 -4.23 14.84
C LEU A 189 11.60 -4.71 15.94
N SER A 190 10.86 -5.81 15.72
CA SER A 190 9.94 -6.37 16.71
C SER A 190 10.68 -6.93 17.91
N ILE A 191 11.85 -7.58 17.72
CA ILE A 191 12.72 -8.00 18.81
C ILE A 191 13.26 -6.79 19.58
N TYR A 192 13.77 -5.78 18.86
CA TYR A 192 14.27 -4.55 19.47
C TYR A 192 13.19 -3.85 20.31
N ILE A 193 11.94 -3.82 19.81
CA ILE A 193 10.82 -3.22 20.54
C ILE A 193 10.32 -4.13 21.65
N LEU A 194 10.24 -5.45 21.49
CA LEU A 194 9.95 -6.36 22.61
C LEU A 194 10.95 -6.19 23.75
N GLN A 195 12.23 -5.95 23.42
CA GLN A 195 13.27 -5.61 24.39
C GLN A 195 13.02 -4.22 25.00
N SER A 196 12.70 -3.21 24.19
CA SER A 196 12.45 -1.82 24.65
C SER A 196 11.13 -1.64 25.41
N SER A 197 10.11 -2.44 25.10
CA SER A 197 8.79 -2.42 25.70
C SER A 197 8.63 -3.47 26.79
N ARG A 198 9.67 -4.28 27.06
CA ARG A 198 9.65 -5.33 28.09
C ARG A 198 9.17 -4.81 29.42
N ASP A 199 9.66 -3.65 29.84
CA ASP A 199 9.30 -3.03 31.13
C ASP A 199 7.88 -2.43 31.15
N LYS A 200 7.35 -2.07 29.98
CA LYS A 200 5.97 -1.58 29.84
C LYS A 200 4.99 -2.74 29.82
N LEU A 201 5.30 -3.80 29.08
CA LEU A 201 4.51 -5.02 28.98
C LEU A 201 4.52 -5.78 30.31
N ALA A 202 5.68 -5.90 30.97
CA ALA A 202 5.81 -6.53 32.29
C ALA A 202 5.10 -5.75 33.40
N ARG A 203 4.93 -4.43 33.25
CA ARG A 203 4.07 -3.63 34.14
C ARG A 203 2.60 -3.89 33.86
N PHE A 204 2.18 -3.82 32.60
CA PHE A 204 0.81 -4.12 32.19
C PHE A 204 0.36 -5.52 32.65
N VAL A 205 1.19 -6.54 32.44
CA VAL A 205 0.92 -7.91 32.90
C VAL A 205 0.85 -7.98 34.42
N ARG A 206 1.77 -7.33 35.14
CA ARG A 206 1.73 -7.31 36.62
C ARG A 206 0.49 -6.64 37.17
N GLU A 207 0.08 -5.50 36.60
CA GLU A 207 -1.14 -4.79 37.00
C GLU A 207 -2.39 -5.62 36.71
N THR A 208 -2.45 -6.29 35.57
CA THR A 208 -3.59 -7.16 35.20
C THR A 208 -3.66 -8.40 36.08
N VAL A 209 -2.51 -9.02 36.39
CA VAL A 209 -2.44 -10.22 37.25
C VAL A 209 -2.71 -9.88 38.72
N ALA A 210 -2.21 -8.74 39.21
CA ALA A 210 -2.46 -8.28 40.58
C ALA A 210 -3.95 -8.02 40.85
N GLU A 211 -4.72 -7.60 39.84
CA GLU A 211 -6.18 -7.43 39.99
C GLU A 211 -6.94 -8.75 39.91
N SER A 212 -6.50 -9.71 39.09
CA SER A 212 -7.11 -11.05 39.06
C SER A 212 -6.88 -11.87 40.34
N SER A 213 -5.99 -11.41 41.22
CA SER A 213 -5.63 -12.08 42.48
C SER A 213 -6.16 -11.36 43.73
N MET A 214 -6.94 -10.28 43.59
CA MET A 214 -7.69 -9.72 44.71
C MET A 214 -9.08 -10.39 44.81
N PRO A 215 -9.44 -11.03 45.93
CA PRO A 215 -10.79 -11.56 46.11
C PRO A 215 -11.78 -10.41 46.29
N ASP A 216 -12.89 -10.46 45.54
CA ASP A 216 -14.10 -9.69 45.84
C ASP A 216 -14.62 -10.11 47.23
N GLY A 217 -14.63 -9.18 48.18
CA GLY A 217 -15.20 -9.41 49.51
C GLY A 217 -14.74 -8.38 50.53
N GLY A 218 -15.56 -7.36 50.74
CA GLY A 218 -15.32 -6.36 51.78
C GLY A 218 -15.41 -6.95 53.19
N VAL A 219 -14.51 -6.51 54.07
CA VAL A 219 -14.78 -6.40 55.51
C VAL A 219 -14.14 -5.10 55.99
N ALA A 220 -14.98 -4.17 56.43
CA ALA A 220 -14.60 -2.99 57.18
C ALA A 220 -13.99 -3.40 58.53
N LYS A 221 -12.84 -2.81 58.90
CA LYS A 221 -12.51 -2.56 60.30
C LYS A 221 -11.90 -1.17 60.44
N GLY A 222 -12.47 -0.44 61.38
CA GLY A 222 -12.35 1.00 61.55
C GLY A 222 -11.05 1.49 62.17
N ASN A 223 -10.97 2.81 62.18
CA ASN A 223 -9.93 3.67 62.72
C ASN A 223 -9.46 3.30 64.12
N GLU A 224 -8.15 3.39 64.35
CA GLU A 224 -7.62 4.01 65.56
C GLU A 224 -6.23 4.61 65.31
N ILE A 225 -6.09 5.87 65.72
CA ILE A 225 -4.87 6.67 65.71
C ILE A 225 -4.25 6.53 67.10
N GLU A 226 -3.01 6.01 67.24
CA GLU A 226 -2.07 6.56 68.24
C GLU A 226 -0.60 6.12 68.10
N ARG A 227 0.27 7.14 68.12
CA ARG A 227 1.62 7.29 68.70
C ARG A 227 2.60 6.11 68.85
N ARG A 228 3.72 6.24 68.11
CA ARG A 228 5.14 6.33 68.54
C ARG A 228 5.57 5.55 69.80
N GLY A 229 6.49 4.58 69.63
CA GLY A 229 7.30 4.01 70.72
C GLY A 229 8.11 2.76 70.34
N ASP A 230 9.39 3.00 70.01
CA ASP A 230 10.62 2.26 70.35
C ASP A 230 10.65 0.77 70.83
N ILE A 231 11.76 0.12 70.42
CA ILE A 231 12.54 -0.96 71.10
C ILE A 231 12.21 -2.44 70.83
N ASP A 232 13.09 -3.03 70.00
CA ASP A 232 14.03 -4.14 70.28
C ASP A 232 13.53 -5.61 70.45
N ARG A 233 14.34 -6.52 69.85
CA ARG A 233 14.52 -7.96 70.14
C ARG A 233 13.33 -8.91 69.90
N SER A 234 13.45 -10.17 69.50
CA SER A 234 14.48 -11.11 69.02
C SER A 234 13.82 -12.51 69.07
N TYR A 235 14.34 -13.50 68.31
CA TYR A 235 14.09 -14.96 68.46
C TYR A 235 12.71 -15.50 68.02
N THR A 236 12.50 -16.69 67.45
CA THR A 236 13.26 -17.70 66.69
C THR A 236 12.23 -18.77 66.28
N THR A 237 12.36 -19.28 65.05
CA THR A 237 12.21 -20.69 64.59
C THR A 237 10.95 -21.55 64.82
N HIS A 238 10.75 -22.39 63.80
CA HIS A 238 10.02 -23.67 63.70
C HIS A 238 8.49 -23.60 63.62
N GLY A 239 7.80 -24.33 62.74
CA GLY A 239 8.21 -25.35 61.77
C GLY A 239 6.97 -25.95 61.08
N SER A 240 7.25 -26.60 59.94
CA SER A 240 6.64 -27.82 59.40
C SER A 240 5.13 -27.95 59.14
N GLU A 241 4.86 -28.32 57.87
CA GLU A 241 3.93 -29.38 57.41
C GLU A 241 2.41 -29.11 57.51
N SER A 242 1.52 -29.66 56.68
CA SER A 242 1.53 -30.51 55.48
C SER A 242 0.05 -30.67 55.06
N SER A 243 -0.20 -30.78 53.74
CA SER A 243 -1.32 -31.50 53.09
C SER A 243 -2.78 -31.11 53.36
N TYR A 244 -3.55 -30.88 52.29
CA TYR A 244 -4.58 -31.79 51.74
C TYR A 244 -5.50 -31.05 50.73
N TYR A 245 -5.60 -31.59 49.51
CA TYR A 245 -6.72 -31.43 48.57
C TYR A 245 -7.92 -32.27 49.08
N PRO A 246 -9.22 -32.00 48.75
CA PRO A 246 -9.74 -32.27 47.40
C PRO A 246 -10.99 -31.47 46.88
N ILE A 247 -11.05 -31.37 45.53
CA ILE A 247 -12.16 -31.67 44.59
C ILE A 247 -13.63 -31.39 45.00
N ALA A 248 -14.36 -30.59 44.20
CA ALA A 248 -15.76 -30.88 43.77
C ALA A 248 -16.25 -29.98 42.61
N TYR A 249 -17.05 -30.60 41.73
CA TYR A 249 -17.75 -30.11 40.53
C TYR A 249 -19.07 -29.34 40.84
N SER A 250 -19.52 -28.46 39.92
CA SER A 250 -20.92 -28.32 39.39
C SER A 250 -21.08 -26.95 38.68
N THR A 251 -21.23 -26.84 37.35
CA THR A 251 -22.44 -26.92 36.49
C THR A 251 -23.52 -25.83 36.65
N GLU A 252 -23.97 -25.35 35.47
CA GLU A 252 -25.19 -24.59 35.12
C GLU A 252 -25.23 -23.08 35.41
N SER A 253 -25.34 -22.17 34.42
CA SER A 253 -26.35 -21.89 33.36
C SER A 253 -27.42 -20.88 33.80
N GLN A 254 -27.89 -20.06 32.83
CA GLN A 254 -28.99 -19.08 32.86
C GLN A 254 -28.65 -17.69 33.42
N SER A 255 -29.27 -16.57 33.03
CA SER A 255 -29.91 -16.06 31.80
C SER A 255 -30.46 -14.67 32.17
N LEU A 256 -30.37 -13.72 31.25
CA LEU A 256 -31.11 -12.45 31.04
C LEU A 256 -32.19 -11.93 32.03
N SER A 257 -32.33 -10.59 31.99
CA SER A 257 -33.33 -9.66 32.61
C SER A 257 -32.97 -9.22 34.04
N TRP A 258 -32.98 -7.94 34.42
CA TRP A 258 -34.15 -7.06 34.51
C TRP A 258 -33.87 -5.55 34.35
N ILE A 259 -34.94 -4.85 34.00
CA ILE A 259 -35.18 -3.41 33.82
C ILE A 259 -35.69 -2.78 35.14
N ASN A 260 -35.45 -1.47 35.30
CA ASN A 260 -36.10 -0.48 36.19
C ASN A 260 -35.73 -0.43 37.69
N MET A 261 -35.10 0.69 38.07
CA MET A 261 -35.56 1.53 39.20
C MET A 261 -35.13 2.99 38.97
N CYS A 262 -36.10 3.89 39.08
CA CYS A 262 -36.00 5.35 38.94
C CYS A 262 -35.87 6.01 40.34
N PRO A 263 -35.77 7.36 40.46
CA PRO A 263 -34.61 8.05 41.02
C PRO A 263 -34.78 8.51 42.48
N ALA A 264 -33.68 8.60 43.22
CA ALA A 264 -33.63 9.30 44.50
C ALA A 264 -32.81 10.58 44.35
N THR A 265 -33.49 11.70 44.53
CA THR A 265 -33.00 13.07 44.60
C THR A 265 -31.92 13.19 45.69
N ILE A 266 -30.67 13.45 45.30
CA ILE A 266 -29.63 13.90 46.22
C ILE A 266 -29.15 15.26 45.74
N THR A 267 -29.66 16.29 46.42
CA THR A 267 -29.16 17.65 46.42
C THR A 267 -27.77 17.67 47.05
N GLY A 268 -26.78 18.18 46.32
CA GLY A 268 -25.43 18.34 46.86
C GLY A 268 -24.37 18.32 45.78
N ASN A 269 -23.66 19.43 45.67
CA ASN A 269 -22.60 19.80 44.74
C ASN A 269 -21.50 18.73 44.58
N LYS A 270 -21.76 17.64 43.83
CA LYS A 270 -20.81 16.53 43.57
C LYS A 270 -20.26 16.49 42.15
N SER A 271 -20.55 17.48 41.29
CA SER A 271 -20.00 17.51 39.93
C SER A 271 -18.51 17.82 39.91
N GLN A 272 -18.03 18.73 40.76
CA GLN A 272 -16.60 19.08 40.86
C GLN A 272 -15.76 17.97 41.50
N ASP A 273 -16.26 17.29 42.54
CA ASP A 273 -15.50 16.23 43.22
C ASP A 273 -15.36 14.95 42.38
N ILE A 274 -16.32 14.67 41.49
CA ILE A 274 -16.27 13.53 40.55
C ILE A 274 -15.30 13.81 39.38
N GLU A 275 -15.21 15.08 38.94
CA GLU A 275 -14.30 15.50 37.87
C GLU A 275 -12.83 15.57 38.36
N GLU A 276 -12.61 15.87 39.63
CA GLU A 276 -11.28 15.87 40.26
C GLU A 276 -10.81 14.46 40.67
N ALA A 277 -11.73 13.58 41.10
CA ALA A 277 -11.43 12.18 41.44
C ALA A 277 -11.21 11.26 40.22
N MET A 278 -11.71 11.64 39.03
CA MET A 278 -11.49 10.93 37.75
C MET A 278 -10.37 11.51 36.89
N ARG A 279 -9.51 12.38 37.43
CA ARG A 279 -8.26 12.74 36.74
C ARG A 279 -7.39 11.48 36.62
N PRO A 280 -6.97 11.08 35.40
CA PRO A 280 -5.98 10.04 35.26
C PRO A 280 -4.71 10.51 35.99
N LYS A 281 -4.35 9.83 37.09
CA LYS A 281 -3.08 10.05 37.78
C LYS A 281 -1.97 9.82 36.77
N GLY A 282 -1.09 10.82 36.70
CA GLY A 282 -0.11 11.00 35.62
C GLY A 282 0.70 9.76 35.30
N ASP A 283 0.84 9.54 33.99
CA ASP A 283 1.97 8.91 33.28
C ASP A 283 1.59 8.43 31.86
N GLY A 284 0.46 8.91 31.31
CA GLY A 284 0.21 8.93 29.88
C GLY A 284 1.13 9.92 29.17
N VAL A 285 2.41 9.52 28.96
CA VAL A 285 3.40 10.12 28.05
C VAL A 285 3.26 11.64 27.87
N PHE A 286 3.23 12.40 28.97
CA PHE A 286 3.75 13.77 28.96
C PHE A 286 5.25 13.60 28.75
N VAL A 287 5.72 13.49 27.50
CA VAL A 287 7.16 13.58 27.24
C VAL A 287 7.58 14.96 27.74
N PRO A 288 8.55 15.05 28.68
CA PRO A 288 8.87 16.29 29.37
C PRO A 288 9.01 17.40 28.35
N LEU A 289 8.25 18.47 28.58
CA LEU A 289 8.32 19.61 27.70
C LEU A 289 9.72 20.23 27.79
N LEU A 290 10.18 20.91 26.72
CA LEU A 290 11.23 21.91 26.83
C LEU A 290 11.00 22.68 28.13
N SER A 291 12.02 22.84 28.97
CA SER A 291 11.88 23.48 30.27
C SER A 291 11.06 24.76 30.11
N SER A 292 10.08 24.95 30.97
CA SER A 292 9.10 26.05 30.98
C SER A 292 9.72 27.45 31.13
N SER A 293 11.02 27.60 30.92
CA SER A 293 11.79 28.83 31.00
C SER A 293 11.86 29.61 29.67
N VAL A 294 11.19 29.16 28.61
CA VAL A 294 11.08 29.96 27.37
C VAL A 294 9.97 30.99 27.56
N ASP A 295 10.40 32.19 27.94
CA ASP A 295 9.59 33.41 28.02
C ASP A 295 8.67 33.54 26.79
N ASN A 296 7.35 33.53 27.03
CA ASN A 296 6.35 33.44 25.96
C ASN A 296 6.35 34.70 25.06
N ASP A 297 7.07 35.76 25.46
CA ASP A 297 7.15 37.04 24.76
C ASP A 297 8.22 37.07 23.65
N ARG A 298 9.24 36.20 23.67
CA ARG A 298 10.26 36.14 22.61
C ARG A 298 10.59 34.71 22.22
N ILE A 299 10.21 34.31 20.99
CA ILE A 299 10.64 33.02 20.42
C ILE A 299 12.17 33.05 20.29
N PRO A 300 12.92 32.16 20.98
CA PRO A 300 14.37 32.18 20.98
C PRO A 300 14.90 31.94 19.56
N ARG A 301 15.93 32.72 19.16
CA ARG A 301 16.57 32.61 17.83
C ARG A 301 17.41 31.32 17.68
N LYS A 302 17.88 30.74 18.78
CA LYS A 302 18.69 29.51 18.80
C LYS A 302 18.24 28.64 19.98
N LEU A 303 18.23 27.33 19.77
CA LEU A 303 17.95 26.32 20.79
C LEU A 303 19.26 25.62 21.20
N PRO A 304 19.52 25.34 22.49
CA PRO A 304 20.71 24.58 22.90
C PRO A 304 20.66 23.14 22.37
N LEU A 305 21.84 22.53 22.15
CA LEU A 305 21.96 21.19 21.58
C LEU A 305 21.25 20.10 22.40
N SER A 306 21.22 20.24 23.73
CA SER A 306 20.49 19.34 24.63
C SER A 306 18.98 19.33 24.36
N GLU A 307 18.40 20.50 24.11
CA GLU A 307 16.98 20.66 23.77
C GLU A 307 16.66 20.12 22.37
N ILE A 308 17.57 20.30 21.40
CA ILE A 308 17.46 19.67 20.07
C ILE A 308 17.44 18.15 20.20
N GLY A 309 18.38 17.57 20.97
CA GLY A 309 18.43 16.12 21.22
C GLY A 309 17.16 15.59 21.90
N ALA A 310 16.61 16.34 22.86
CA ALA A 310 15.36 15.99 23.52
C ALA A 310 14.15 16.00 22.57
N GLU A 311 14.09 16.96 21.65
CA GLU A 311 13.03 17.01 20.63
C GLU A 311 13.15 15.87 19.61
N VAL A 312 14.37 15.58 19.13
CA VAL A 312 14.65 14.44 18.24
C VAL A 312 14.19 13.13 18.89
N MET A 313 14.53 12.90 20.16
CA MET A 313 14.07 11.73 20.90
C MET A 313 12.55 11.70 21.04
N SER A 314 11.91 12.86 21.26
CA SER A 314 10.45 12.96 21.36
C SER A 314 9.74 12.62 20.06
N LEU A 315 10.25 13.11 18.93
CA LEU A 315 9.77 12.74 17.60
C LEU A 315 9.99 11.25 17.34
N GLY A 316 11.17 10.72 17.66
CA GLY A 316 11.52 9.30 17.51
C GLY A 316 10.59 8.35 18.31
N LYS A 317 10.21 8.73 19.54
CA LYS A 317 9.26 7.94 20.36
C LYS A 317 7.89 7.77 19.71
N ILE A 318 7.48 8.69 18.85
CA ILE A 318 6.22 8.60 18.09
C ILE A 318 6.48 7.93 16.72
N ALA A 319 7.56 8.31 16.03
CA ALA A 319 7.88 7.85 14.68
C ALA A 319 8.21 6.36 14.64
N CYS A 320 9.05 5.85 15.55
CA CYS A 320 9.53 4.47 15.50
C CYS A 320 8.39 3.42 15.56
N PRO A 321 7.43 3.51 16.49
CA PRO A 321 6.25 2.63 16.48
C PRO A 321 5.42 2.76 15.20
N ILE A 322 5.32 3.97 14.61
CA ILE A 322 4.58 4.18 13.36
C ILE A 322 5.28 3.52 12.17
N VAL A 323 6.62 3.63 12.09
CA VAL A 323 7.43 2.91 11.10
C VAL A 323 7.16 1.41 11.19
N LEU A 324 7.32 0.82 12.39
CA LEU A 324 7.10 -0.61 12.56
C LEU A 324 5.67 -1.03 12.22
N THR A 325 4.69 -0.31 12.74
CA THR A 325 3.27 -0.61 12.47
C THR A 325 2.99 -0.56 10.96
N THR A 326 3.56 0.40 10.25
CA THR A 326 3.34 0.55 8.80
C THR A 326 4.05 -0.57 8.02
N LEU A 327 5.27 -0.97 8.41
CA LEU A 327 5.96 -2.12 7.84
C LEU A 327 5.17 -3.42 8.05
N LEU A 328 4.62 -3.66 9.24
CA LEU A 328 3.78 -4.82 9.54
C LEU A 328 2.51 -4.84 8.66
N ILE A 329 1.88 -3.67 8.47
CA ILE A 329 0.72 -3.53 7.57
C ILE A 329 1.10 -3.80 6.12
N PHE A 330 2.31 -3.43 5.67
CA PHE A 330 2.81 -3.78 4.35
C PHE A 330 3.07 -5.29 4.20
N SER A 331 3.65 -5.93 5.20
CA SER A 331 3.89 -7.39 5.20
C SER A 331 2.60 -8.19 5.00
N ARG A 332 1.49 -7.73 5.60
CA ARG A 332 0.17 -8.32 5.41
C ARG A 332 -0.25 -8.37 3.93
N SER A 333 -0.05 -7.28 3.19
CA SER A 333 -0.38 -7.22 1.75
C SER A 333 0.50 -8.18 0.94
N ILE A 334 1.79 -8.29 1.29
CA ILE A 334 2.72 -9.23 0.64
C ILE A 334 2.25 -10.68 0.83
N ILE A 335 1.87 -11.06 2.05
CA ILE A 335 1.35 -12.41 2.34
C ILE A 335 0.14 -12.70 1.46
N SER A 336 -0.85 -11.81 1.41
CA SER A 336 -2.05 -12.02 0.60
C SER A 336 -1.75 -12.09 -0.90
N MET A 337 -0.78 -11.33 -1.40
CA MET A 337 -0.32 -11.42 -2.78
C MET A 337 0.36 -12.76 -3.10
N LEU A 338 1.12 -13.34 -2.17
CA LEU A 338 1.72 -14.67 -2.35
C LEU A 338 0.63 -15.74 -2.54
N PHE A 339 -0.42 -15.73 -1.73
CA PHE A 339 -1.55 -16.65 -1.90
C PHE A 339 -2.30 -16.42 -3.20
N LEU A 340 -2.50 -15.17 -3.60
CA LEU A 340 -3.15 -14.84 -4.87
C LEU A 340 -2.31 -15.32 -6.07
N SER A 341 -0.99 -15.16 -6.00
CA SER A 341 -0.05 -15.65 -7.02
C SER A 341 -0.05 -17.17 -7.15
N HIS A 342 -0.27 -17.90 -6.06
CA HIS A 342 -0.36 -19.36 -6.08
C HIS A 342 -1.62 -19.89 -6.78
N LEU A 343 -2.68 -19.08 -6.89
CA LEU A 343 -3.94 -19.53 -7.50
C LEU A 343 -3.89 -19.57 -9.02
N GLY A 344 -3.11 -18.70 -9.65
CA GLY A 344 -3.00 -18.62 -11.10
C GLY A 344 -2.81 -17.19 -11.60
N ARG A 345 -2.54 -17.06 -12.90
CA ARG A 345 -2.26 -15.76 -13.53
C ARG A 345 -3.51 -14.89 -13.66
N VAL A 346 -4.66 -15.49 -13.97
CA VAL A 346 -5.94 -14.78 -14.07
C VAL A 346 -6.36 -14.26 -12.71
N GLU A 347 -6.19 -15.06 -11.65
CA GLU A 347 -6.47 -14.69 -10.27
C GLU A 347 -5.56 -13.56 -9.79
N LEU A 348 -4.27 -13.65 -10.11
CA LEU A 348 -3.29 -12.62 -9.78
C LEU A 348 -3.60 -11.30 -10.49
N ALA A 349 -3.89 -11.34 -11.80
CA ALA A 349 -4.25 -10.15 -12.57
C ALA A 349 -5.56 -9.52 -12.06
N GLY A 350 -6.60 -10.33 -11.87
CA GLY A 350 -7.91 -9.88 -11.39
C GLY A 350 -7.87 -9.34 -9.97
N GLY A 351 -7.15 -9.99 -9.06
CA GLY A 351 -6.99 -9.50 -7.69
C GLY A 351 -6.08 -8.26 -7.62
N SER A 352 -5.04 -8.15 -8.45
CA SER A 352 -4.22 -6.93 -8.54
C SER A 352 -5.04 -5.74 -9.06
N LEU A 353 -5.86 -5.95 -10.10
CA LEU A 353 -6.79 -4.94 -10.61
C LEU A 353 -7.79 -4.50 -9.52
N ALA A 354 -8.35 -5.45 -8.77
CA ALA A 354 -9.24 -5.16 -7.65
C ALA A 354 -8.56 -4.36 -6.53
N ILE A 355 -7.33 -4.72 -6.15
CA ILE A 355 -6.55 -4.01 -5.13
C ILE A 355 -6.24 -2.58 -5.58
N ALA A 356 -5.78 -2.40 -6.82
CA ALA A 356 -5.51 -1.07 -7.39
C ALA A 356 -6.78 -0.21 -7.37
N PHE A 357 -7.90 -0.76 -7.85
CA PHE A 357 -9.18 -0.04 -7.84
C PHE A 357 -9.68 0.27 -6.43
N SER A 358 -9.51 -0.65 -5.47
CA SER A 358 -9.84 -0.44 -4.04
C SER A 358 -8.98 0.66 -3.41
N ASN A 359 -7.70 0.75 -3.77
CA ASN A 359 -6.81 1.81 -3.31
C ASN A 359 -7.28 3.18 -3.81
N ILE A 360 -7.61 3.28 -5.11
CA ILE A 360 -8.08 4.51 -5.76
C ILE A 360 -9.43 4.95 -5.19
N SER A 361 -10.42 4.06 -5.26
CA SER A 361 -11.83 4.37 -4.99
C SER A 361 -12.21 4.28 -3.51
N GLY A 362 -11.30 3.78 -2.66
CA GLY A 362 -11.63 3.61 -1.25
C GLY A 362 -10.55 3.95 -0.24
N GLN A 363 -9.39 3.31 -0.29
CA GLN A 363 -8.38 3.55 0.75
C GLN A 363 -7.86 5.00 0.74
N SER A 364 -7.72 5.60 -0.44
CA SER A 364 -7.34 7.01 -0.56
C SER A 364 -8.37 7.94 0.10
N LEU A 365 -9.66 7.68 -0.11
CA LEU A 365 -10.77 8.45 0.48
C LEU A 365 -10.82 8.31 2.00
N ILE A 366 -10.76 7.08 2.51
CA ILE A 366 -10.79 6.82 3.96
C ILE A 366 -9.61 7.50 4.65
N LYS A 367 -8.38 7.27 4.17
CA LYS A 367 -7.18 7.87 4.77
C LYS A 367 -7.23 9.39 4.71
N GLY A 368 -7.65 9.93 3.57
CA GLY A 368 -7.75 11.36 3.35
C GLY A 368 -8.77 12.06 4.26
N LEU A 369 -9.94 11.46 4.47
CA LEU A 369 -10.97 12.00 5.39
C LEU A 369 -10.52 11.93 6.85
N VAL A 370 -9.86 10.85 7.26
CA VAL A 370 -9.33 10.68 8.62
C VAL A 370 -8.31 11.77 8.96
N LEU A 371 -7.44 12.16 8.03
CA LEU A 371 -6.47 13.24 8.27
C LEU A 371 -7.12 14.58 8.66
N GLY A 372 -8.42 14.78 8.40
CA GLY A 372 -9.15 15.94 8.90
C GLY A 372 -9.30 15.98 10.42
N MET A 373 -9.32 14.83 11.08
CA MET A 373 -9.48 14.73 12.54
C MET A 373 -8.18 15.03 13.30
N ASP A 374 -7.02 14.74 12.69
CA ASP A 374 -5.68 14.87 13.28
C ASP A 374 -5.48 16.19 14.03
N PRO A 375 -5.64 17.38 13.39
CA PRO A 375 -5.48 18.66 14.07
C PRO A 375 -6.45 18.88 15.22
N ILE A 376 -7.73 18.57 15.03
CA ILE A 376 -8.78 18.82 16.04
C ILE A 376 -8.47 17.99 17.28
N CYS A 377 -8.25 16.69 17.09
CA CYS A 377 -7.94 15.76 18.16
C CYS A 377 -6.62 16.10 18.85
N GLY A 378 -5.57 16.42 18.10
CA GLY A 378 -4.25 16.75 18.67
C GLY A 378 -4.24 18.07 19.44
N GLN A 379 -4.92 19.10 18.93
CA GLN A 379 -5.03 20.39 19.60
C GLN A 379 -5.96 20.29 20.82
N ALA A 380 -7.05 19.53 20.74
CA ALA A 380 -7.92 19.25 21.89
C ALA A 380 -7.16 18.50 22.99
N TYR A 381 -6.32 17.53 22.62
CA TYR A 381 -5.47 16.81 23.57
C TYR A 381 -4.45 17.74 24.24
N GLY A 382 -3.81 18.64 23.48
CA GLY A 382 -2.91 19.66 24.02
C GLY A 382 -3.61 20.64 24.98
N ALA A 383 -4.85 21.02 24.66
CA ALA A 383 -5.70 21.90 25.47
C ALA A 383 -6.40 21.18 26.64
N LYS A 384 -6.19 19.86 26.80
CA LYS A 384 -6.87 19.00 27.79
C LYS A 384 -8.40 18.94 27.66
N ARG A 385 -8.92 19.16 26.46
CA ARG A 385 -10.36 19.08 26.12
C ARG A 385 -10.72 17.67 25.63
N TRP A 386 -10.82 16.72 26.56
CA TRP A 386 -10.98 15.30 26.25
C TRP A 386 -12.32 14.95 25.58
N SER A 387 -13.38 15.69 25.90
CA SER A 387 -14.70 15.56 25.27
C SER A 387 -14.63 15.79 23.76
N VAL A 388 -13.99 16.90 23.34
CA VAL A 388 -13.82 17.27 21.93
C VAL A 388 -13.05 16.19 21.15
N LEU A 389 -12.02 15.62 21.77
CA LEU A 389 -11.23 14.52 21.21
C LEU A 389 -12.12 13.30 20.90
N SER A 390 -12.90 12.84 21.88
CA SER A 390 -13.81 11.69 21.75
C SER A 390 -14.96 11.94 20.76
N GLN A 391 -15.58 13.13 20.83
CA GLN A 391 -16.65 13.52 19.91
C GLN A 391 -16.16 13.56 18.46
N THR A 392 -14.96 14.13 18.22
CA THR A 392 -14.37 14.19 16.88
C THR A 392 -14.06 12.79 16.34
N TYR A 393 -13.56 11.88 17.18
CA TYR A 393 -13.36 10.48 16.82
C TYR A 393 -14.67 9.80 16.38
N MET A 394 -15.74 9.95 17.17
CA MET A 394 -17.05 9.36 16.85
C MET A 394 -17.63 9.94 15.56
N LYS A 395 -17.60 11.27 15.39
CA LYS A 395 -18.03 11.94 14.15
C LYS A 395 -17.26 11.46 12.93
N THR A 396 -15.94 11.33 13.05
CA THR A 396 -15.09 10.83 11.95
C THR A 396 -15.45 9.38 11.62
N THR A 397 -15.66 8.53 12.63
CA THR A 397 -16.07 7.14 12.41
C THR A 397 -17.44 7.05 11.70
N CYS A 398 -18.43 7.84 12.13
CA CYS A 398 -19.72 7.95 11.46
C CYS A 398 -19.60 8.46 10.01
N LEU A 399 -18.76 9.47 9.76
CA LEU A 399 -18.48 9.99 8.42
C LEU A 399 -17.95 8.90 7.50
N LEU A 400 -17.00 8.08 7.97
CA LEU A 400 -16.41 7.03 7.15
C LEU A 400 -17.39 5.92 6.84
N PHE A 401 -18.27 5.55 7.77
CA PHE A 401 -19.37 4.61 7.47
C PHE A 401 -20.31 5.18 6.41
N LEU A 402 -20.68 6.46 6.50
CA LEU A 402 -21.53 7.12 5.51
C LEU A 402 -20.88 7.14 4.12
N VAL A 403 -19.60 7.50 4.04
CA VAL A 403 -18.83 7.53 2.77
C VAL A 403 -18.57 6.12 2.22
N SER A 404 -18.52 5.10 3.08
CA SER A 404 -18.37 3.72 2.64
C SER A 404 -19.60 3.21 1.88
N ILE A 405 -20.81 3.77 2.09
CA ILE A 405 -22.04 3.36 1.38
C ILE A 405 -21.92 3.52 -0.14
N PRO A 406 -21.65 4.72 -0.70
CA PRO A 406 -21.50 4.86 -2.16
C PRO A 406 -20.33 4.05 -2.72
N MET A 407 -19.26 3.83 -1.93
CA MET A 407 -18.14 3.00 -2.34
C MET A 407 -18.54 1.52 -2.47
N ILE A 408 -19.30 1.00 -1.51
CA ILE A 408 -19.85 -0.36 -1.56
C ILE A 408 -20.75 -0.53 -2.78
N LEU A 409 -21.64 0.44 -3.04
CA LEU A 409 -22.51 0.41 -4.23
C LEU A 409 -21.69 0.39 -5.53
N LEU A 410 -20.60 1.16 -5.60
CA LEU A 410 -19.67 1.13 -6.72
C LEU A 410 -18.99 -0.25 -6.88
N TRP A 411 -18.47 -0.82 -5.79
CA TRP A 411 -17.75 -2.09 -5.81
C TRP A 411 -18.64 -3.27 -6.19
N LEU A 412 -19.91 -3.28 -5.75
CA LEU A 412 -20.89 -4.29 -6.13
C LEU A 412 -21.27 -4.21 -7.62
N ASN A 413 -21.14 -3.04 -8.23
CA ASN A 413 -21.52 -2.77 -9.63
C ASN A 413 -20.29 -2.47 -10.52
N ILE A 414 -19.12 -3.03 -10.20
CA ILE A 414 -17.86 -2.67 -10.88
C ILE A 414 -17.69 -3.28 -12.28
N GLU A 415 -18.34 -4.41 -12.56
CA GLU A 415 -18.16 -5.19 -13.79
C GLU A 415 -18.43 -4.39 -15.09
N PRO A 416 -19.55 -3.66 -15.23
CA PRO A 416 -19.78 -2.82 -16.41
C PRO A 416 -18.69 -1.77 -16.62
N LEU A 417 -18.14 -1.20 -15.54
CA LEU A 417 -17.07 -0.21 -15.63
C LEU A 417 -15.77 -0.84 -16.16
N PHE A 418 -15.38 -2.00 -15.66
CA PHE A 418 -14.17 -2.65 -16.14
C PHE A 418 -14.29 -3.15 -17.59
N LEU A 419 -15.46 -3.68 -17.98
CA LEU A 419 -15.71 -4.05 -19.37
C LEU A 419 -15.71 -2.82 -20.29
N PHE A 420 -16.26 -1.69 -19.84
CA PHE A 420 -16.20 -0.42 -20.55
C PHE A 420 -14.76 0.09 -20.73
N LEU A 421 -13.89 -0.13 -19.74
CA LEU A 421 -12.46 0.16 -19.81
C LEU A 421 -11.66 -0.87 -20.66
N GLY A 422 -12.34 -1.81 -21.31
CA GLY A 422 -11.73 -2.78 -22.22
C GLY A 422 -10.97 -3.92 -21.53
N GLN A 423 -11.24 -4.18 -20.24
CA GLN A 423 -10.61 -5.28 -19.52
C GLN A 423 -11.16 -6.64 -19.96
N ASP A 424 -10.31 -7.68 -19.88
CA ASP A 424 -10.68 -9.05 -20.22
C ASP A 424 -11.76 -9.59 -19.27
N SER A 425 -12.77 -10.29 -19.81
CA SER A 425 -13.93 -10.75 -19.05
C SER A 425 -13.58 -11.71 -17.91
N ASP A 426 -12.56 -12.54 -18.04
CA ASP A 426 -12.15 -13.47 -16.99
C ASP A 426 -11.47 -12.72 -15.83
N ILE A 427 -10.62 -11.73 -16.15
CA ILE A 427 -10.00 -10.84 -15.16
C ILE A 427 -11.07 -10.04 -14.41
N VAL A 428 -12.04 -9.48 -15.15
CA VAL A 428 -13.15 -8.70 -14.57
C VAL A 428 -13.98 -9.55 -13.60
N ARG A 429 -14.29 -10.80 -13.96
CA ARG A 429 -15.05 -11.71 -13.09
C ARG A 429 -14.34 -11.92 -11.75
N ILE A 430 -13.03 -12.15 -11.76
CA ILE A 430 -12.24 -12.27 -10.52
C ILE A 430 -12.25 -10.96 -9.75
N ALA A 431 -11.97 -9.83 -10.41
CA ALA A 431 -11.87 -8.53 -9.77
C ALA A 431 -13.17 -8.11 -9.08
N LYS A 432 -14.32 -8.36 -9.73
CA LYS A 432 -15.66 -8.15 -9.16
C LYS A 432 -15.86 -8.94 -7.87
N VAL A 433 -15.55 -10.25 -7.90
CA VAL A 433 -15.68 -11.12 -6.72
C VAL A 433 -14.75 -10.66 -5.62
N TYR A 434 -13.49 -10.34 -5.93
CA TYR A 434 -12.53 -9.87 -4.94
C TYR A 434 -13.01 -8.58 -4.25
N LEU A 435 -13.49 -7.59 -5.01
CA LEU A 435 -14.03 -6.33 -4.47
C LEU A 435 -15.27 -6.54 -3.60
N ALA A 436 -16.21 -7.39 -4.02
CA ALA A 436 -17.39 -7.72 -3.22
C ALA A 436 -17.00 -8.35 -1.87
N PHE A 437 -16.03 -9.26 -1.87
CA PHE A 437 -15.52 -9.87 -0.63
C PHE A 437 -14.55 -8.98 0.16
N SER A 438 -14.15 -7.83 -0.38
CA SER A 438 -13.34 -6.81 0.32
C SER A 438 -14.21 -5.79 1.09
N ILE A 439 -15.54 -5.82 0.94
CA ILE A 439 -16.47 -4.94 1.68
C ILE A 439 -16.28 -5.02 3.21
N PRO A 440 -16.13 -6.21 3.83
CA PRO A 440 -15.88 -6.28 5.27
C PRO A 440 -14.55 -5.62 5.68
N GLU A 441 -13.52 -5.70 4.83
CA GLU A 441 -12.26 -4.98 5.07
C GLU A 441 -12.49 -3.47 5.03
N LEU A 442 -13.23 -2.97 4.05
CA LEU A 442 -13.56 -1.55 3.93
C LEU A 442 -14.24 -1.01 5.19
N LEU A 443 -15.25 -1.71 5.69
CA LEU A 443 -15.95 -1.34 6.93
C LEU A 443 -15.04 -1.45 8.16
N ALA A 444 -14.18 -2.46 8.23
CA ALA A 444 -13.19 -2.58 9.30
C ALA A 444 -12.16 -1.43 9.26
N GLN A 445 -11.79 -0.94 8.07
CA GLN A 445 -10.91 0.21 7.88
C GLN A 445 -11.57 1.52 8.31
N ALA A 446 -12.89 1.67 8.12
CA ALA A 446 -13.65 2.82 8.60
C ALA A 446 -13.59 2.97 10.14
N VAL A 447 -13.44 1.86 10.87
CA VAL A 447 -13.19 1.87 12.32
C VAL A 447 -11.70 2.00 12.64
N HIS A 448 -10.85 1.28 11.90
CA HIS A 448 -9.44 1.18 12.18
C HIS A 448 -8.71 2.52 12.10
N ASN A 449 -8.94 3.27 11.03
CA ASN A 449 -8.16 4.48 10.76
C ASN A 449 -8.39 5.59 11.80
N PRO A 450 -9.65 5.94 12.17
CA PRO A 450 -9.90 6.87 13.28
C PRO A 450 -9.30 6.38 14.59
N LEU A 451 -9.42 5.08 14.90
CA LEU A 451 -8.94 4.52 16.17
C LEU A 451 -7.42 4.58 16.25
N ARG A 452 -6.74 4.30 15.14
CA ARG A 452 -5.29 4.45 14.98
C ARG A 452 -4.86 5.88 15.28
N THR A 453 -5.53 6.87 14.69
CA THR A 453 -5.23 8.29 14.95
C THR A 453 -5.50 8.66 16.41
N PHE A 454 -6.65 8.27 16.96
CA PHE A 454 -7.06 8.57 18.33
C PHE A 454 -6.06 8.07 19.37
N LEU A 455 -5.57 6.85 19.22
CA LEU A 455 -4.55 6.28 20.12
C LEU A 455 -3.16 6.88 19.90
N ARG A 456 -2.78 7.17 18.65
CA ARG A 456 -1.50 7.82 18.33
C ARG A 456 -1.40 9.19 19.00
N ILE A 457 -2.47 9.99 18.96
CA ILE A 457 -2.52 11.33 19.59
C ILE A 457 -2.31 11.24 21.09
N GLN A 458 -2.81 10.18 21.74
CA GLN A 458 -2.57 9.93 23.17
C GLN A 458 -1.16 9.39 23.49
N GLY A 459 -0.29 9.22 22.49
CA GLY A 459 1.03 8.61 22.65
C GLY A 459 1.01 7.09 22.82
N LEU A 460 -0.11 6.42 22.49
CA LEU A 460 -0.32 4.98 22.66
C LEU A 460 -0.02 4.19 21.37
N SER A 461 0.88 4.70 20.53
CA SER A 461 1.23 4.08 19.24
C SER A 461 1.85 2.69 19.36
N SER A 462 2.48 2.35 20.50
CA SER A 462 3.02 1.01 20.74
C SER A 462 1.95 -0.07 20.84
N ALA A 463 0.74 0.27 21.33
CA ALA A 463 -0.36 -0.68 21.40
C ALA A 463 -0.81 -1.14 20.02
N LEU A 464 -0.81 -0.22 19.05
CA LEU A 464 -1.08 -0.53 17.64
C LEU A 464 -0.04 -1.47 17.06
N THR A 465 1.23 -1.25 17.39
CA THR A 465 2.33 -2.08 16.90
C THR A 465 2.19 -3.52 17.39
N VAL A 466 1.90 -3.71 18.68
CA VAL A 466 1.69 -5.04 19.27
C VAL A 466 0.46 -5.71 18.64
N ALA A 467 -0.66 -5.01 18.55
CA ALA A 467 -1.87 -5.56 17.93
C ALA A 467 -1.67 -5.90 16.44
N ALA A 468 -0.92 -5.09 15.69
CA ALA A 468 -0.58 -5.36 14.29
C ALA A 468 0.33 -6.57 14.14
N GLY A 469 1.30 -6.75 15.05
CA GLY A 469 2.14 -7.95 15.09
C GLY A 469 1.33 -9.21 15.32
N CYS A 470 0.44 -9.21 16.33
CA CYS A 470 -0.45 -10.34 16.60
C CYS A 470 -1.37 -10.65 15.41
N ALA A 471 -1.98 -9.62 14.81
CA ALA A 471 -2.84 -9.78 13.64
C ALA A 471 -2.08 -10.39 12.45
N LEU A 472 -0.84 -9.95 12.19
CA LEU A 472 0.01 -10.47 11.12
C LEU A 472 0.37 -11.95 11.32
N VAL A 473 0.69 -12.36 12.56
CA VAL A 473 0.97 -13.77 12.89
C VAL A 473 -0.25 -14.64 12.59
N LEU A 474 -1.46 -14.16 12.89
CA LEU A 474 -2.71 -14.84 12.56
C LEU A 474 -3.05 -14.79 11.07
N HIS A 475 -2.57 -13.78 10.33
CA HIS A 475 -2.90 -13.60 8.92
C HIS A 475 -2.45 -14.77 8.05
N LEU A 476 -1.25 -15.31 8.29
CA LEU A 476 -0.72 -16.46 7.54
C LEU A 476 -1.60 -17.73 7.66
N PRO A 477 -1.92 -18.24 8.87
CA PRO A 477 -2.80 -19.40 9.00
C PRO A 477 -4.22 -19.11 8.52
N ILE A 478 -4.73 -17.87 8.66
CA ILE A 478 -6.05 -17.50 8.11
C ILE A 478 -6.05 -17.58 6.57
N ASN A 479 -5.04 -17.05 5.89
CA ASN A 479 -4.93 -17.17 4.43
C ASN A 479 -4.81 -18.64 4.03
N TYR A 480 -3.97 -19.42 4.71
CA TYR A 480 -3.86 -20.86 4.44
C TYR A 480 -5.20 -21.58 4.58
N PHE A 481 -5.93 -21.30 5.66
CA PHE A 481 -7.23 -21.90 5.92
C PHE A 481 -8.26 -21.52 4.84
N PHE A 482 -8.41 -20.24 4.51
CA PHE A 482 -9.40 -19.81 3.52
C PHE A 482 -9.03 -20.22 2.09
N VAL A 483 -7.77 -20.07 1.70
CA VAL A 483 -7.34 -20.25 0.31
C VAL A 483 -7.07 -21.72 0.00
N ILE A 484 -6.34 -22.44 0.87
CA ILE A 484 -5.90 -23.81 0.62
C ILE A 484 -6.90 -24.82 1.17
N HIS A 485 -7.30 -24.70 2.43
CA HIS A 485 -8.15 -25.69 3.09
C HIS A 485 -9.61 -25.59 2.62
N LEU A 486 -10.20 -24.39 2.68
CA LEU A 486 -11.58 -24.15 2.21
C LEU A 486 -11.69 -23.94 0.70
N LYS A 487 -10.57 -23.88 -0.01
CA LYS A 487 -10.50 -23.70 -1.47
C LYS A 487 -11.33 -22.51 -1.98
N LEU A 488 -11.32 -21.40 -1.23
CA LEU A 488 -12.12 -20.24 -1.57
C LEU A 488 -11.51 -19.42 -2.72
N GLY A 489 -10.26 -19.66 -3.14
CA GLY A 489 -9.62 -18.89 -4.21
C GLY A 489 -9.50 -17.40 -3.85
N ALA A 490 -9.73 -16.51 -4.82
CA ALA A 490 -9.54 -15.06 -4.66
C ALA A 490 -10.43 -14.43 -3.56
N LYS A 491 -11.67 -14.91 -3.35
CA LYS A 491 -12.52 -14.47 -2.23
C LYS A 491 -11.90 -14.81 -0.86
N GLY A 492 -11.16 -15.91 -0.77
CA GLY A 492 -10.47 -16.31 0.46
C GLY A 492 -9.38 -15.32 0.86
N VAL A 493 -8.63 -14.82 -0.14
CA VAL A 493 -7.60 -13.78 0.05
C VAL A 493 -8.23 -12.47 0.54
N ALA A 494 -9.33 -12.02 -0.08
CA ALA A 494 -10.05 -10.81 0.33
C ALA A 494 -10.62 -10.93 1.76
N LEU A 495 -11.23 -12.07 2.10
CA LEU A 495 -11.72 -12.33 3.46
C LEU A 495 -10.60 -12.38 4.50
N ALA A 496 -9.43 -12.95 4.15
CA ALA A 496 -8.29 -12.96 5.07
C ALA A 496 -7.81 -11.54 5.39
N MET A 497 -7.79 -10.64 4.40
CA MET A 497 -7.46 -9.22 4.59
C MET A 497 -8.45 -8.51 5.53
N ALA A 498 -9.75 -8.81 5.38
CA ALA A 498 -10.78 -8.34 6.29
C ALA A 498 -10.56 -8.87 7.71
N CYS A 499 -10.37 -10.18 7.87
CA CYS A 499 -10.11 -10.82 9.16
C CYS A 499 -8.88 -10.22 9.87
N ASN A 500 -7.79 -9.94 9.15
CA ASN A 500 -6.63 -9.28 9.74
C ASN A 500 -6.99 -7.91 10.32
N THR A 501 -7.71 -7.07 9.56
CA THR A 501 -8.10 -5.73 10.02
C THR A 501 -9.08 -5.81 11.20
N ILE A 502 -9.99 -6.77 11.18
CA ILE A 502 -10.92 -7.04 12.29
C ILE A 502 -10.16 -7.49 13.54
N ASN A 503 -9.23 -8.45 13.42
CA ASN A 503 -8.39 -8.91 14.53
C ASN A 503 -7.56 -7.77 15.12
N LEU A 504 -7.02 -6.90 14.28
CA LEU A 504 -6.31 -5.69 14.70
C LEU A 504 -7.23 -4.76 15.50
N ASN A 505 -8.45 -4.51 15.03
CA ASN A 505 -9.43 -3.69 15.73
C ASN A 505 -9.87 -4.31 17.06
N ILE A 506 -10.08 -5.63 17.11
CA ILE A 506 -10.41 -6.36 18.34
C ILE A 506 -9.27 -6.23 19.34
N GLY A 507 -8.02 -6.44 18.92
CA GLY A 507 -6.84 -6.28 19.79
C GLY A 507 -6.72 -4.85 20.35
N LEU A 508 -6.99 -3.84 19.52
CA LEU A 508 -7.04 -2.44 19.97
C LEU A 508 -8.20 -2.15 20.92
N LEU A 509 -9.38 -2.73 20.68
CA LEU A 509 -10.53 -2.58 21.55
C LEU A 509 -10.27 -3.21 22.92
N ILE A 510 -9.70 -4.42 22.97
CA ILE A 510 -9.28 -5.09 24.20
C ILE A 510 -8.28 -4.20 24.96
N TYR A 511 -7.28 -3.65 24.26
CA TYR A 511 -6.32 -2.73 24.86
C TYR A 511 -6.99 -1.48 25.43
N VAL A 512 -7.90 -0.86 24.67
CA VAL A 512 -8.65 0.32 25.13
C VAL A 512 -9.50 -0.01 26.33
N LEU A 513 -10.17 -1.16 26.39
CA LEU A 513 -11.00 -1.56 27.53
C LEU A 513 -10.14 -1.83 28.78
N ALA A 514 -9.05 -2.57 28.63
CA ALA A 514 -8.16 -2.94 29.75
C ALA A 514 -7.30 -1.78 30.28
N SER A 515 -6.94 -0.81 29.43
CA SER A 515 -6.03 0.27 29.83
C SER A 515 -6.73 1.31 30.70
N LYS A 516 -6.27 1.52 31.94
CA LYS A 516 -6.79 2.57 32.84
C LYS A 516 -6.38 3.99 32.44
N ASN A 517 -5.26 4.12 31.73
CA ASN A 517 -4.65 5.41 31.41
C ASN A 517 -5.08 5.96 30.04
N SER A 518 -5.88 5.21 29.26
CA SER A 518 -6.38 5.65 27.96
C SER A 518 -7.66 6.46 28.11
N ILE A 519 -7.74 7.59 27.40
CA ILE A 519 -9.00 8.30 27.22
C ILE A 519 -9.89 7.38 26.39
N LYS A 520 -11.07 7.07 26.94
CA LYS A 520 -12.02 6.18 26.30
C LYS A 520 -12.75 6.91 25.16
N PRO A 521 -12.99 6.26 24.01
CA PRO A 521 -13.68 6.87 22.88
C PRO A 521 -15.09 7.41 23.17
N TRP A 522 -15.75 6.90 24.20
CA TRP A 522 -17.10 7.29 24.62
C TRP A 522 -17.12 8.34 25.74
N HIS A 523 -15.96 8.80 26.22
CA HIS A 523 -15.89 9.77 27.29
C HIS A 523 -16.37 11.16 26.82
N GLY A 524 -17.38 11.72 27.49
CA GLY A 524 -17.94 13.05 27.16
C GLY A 524 -18.71 13.10 25.83
N VAL A 525 -19.24 11.96 25.37
CA VAL A 525 -20.00 11.85 24.12
C VAL A 525 -21.48 11.67 24.41
N THR A 526 -22.30 12.59 23.90
CA THR A 526 -23.77 12.48 23.87
C THR A 526 -24.27 12.32 22.44
N ILE A 527 -25.47 11.78 22.23
CA ILE A 527 -26.06 11.66 20.88
C ILE A 527 -26.18 13.03 20.21
N ALA A 528 -26.59 14.07 20.96
CA ALA A 528 -26.67 15.44 20.47
C ALA A 528 -25.30 15.95 20.00
N SER A 529 -24.24 15.69 20.77
CA SER A 529 -22.86 16.10 20.42
C SER A 529 -22.37 15.47 19.12
N ILE A 530 -22.81 14.24 18.78
CA ILE A 530 -22.46 13.56 17.52
C ILE A 530 -23.19 14.19 16.33
N LEU A 531 -24.45 14.61 16.49
CA LEU A 531 -25.28 15.12 15.41
C LEU A 531 -25.00 16.59 15.05
N GLN A 532 -24.40 17.37 15.95
CA GLN A 532 -24.13 18.80 15.76
C GLN A 532 -22.66 19.10 15.47
N GLY A 533 -22.35 20.31 14.99
CA GLY A 533 -20.96 20.79 14.87
C GLY A 533 -20.09 20.03 13.86
N TRP A 534 -20.64 19.64 12.70
CA TRP A 534 -19.90 18.92 11.64
C TRP A 534 -18.94 19.81 10.85
N TRP A 535 -19.20 21.13 10.80
CA TRP A 535 -18.47 22.05 9.93
C TRP A 535 -16.96 22.11 10.23
N PRO A 536 -16.48 22.22 11.49
CA PRO A 536 -15.05 22.18 11.78
C PRO A 536 -14.36 20.94 11.21
N LEU A 537 -14.96 19.75 11.40
CA LEU A 537 -14.43 18.49 10.87
C LEU A 537 -14.43 18.46 9.34
N LEU A 538 -15.58 18.75 8.69
CA LEU A 538 -15.70 18.69 7.24
C LEU A 538 -14.81 19.72 6.53
N SER A 539 -14.62 20.90 7.13
CA SER A 539 -13.76 21.96 6.60
C SER A 539 -12.28 21.58 6.53
N LEU A 540 -11.87 20.57 7.30
CA LEU A 540 -10.52 20.00 7.32
C LEU A 540 -10.46 18.67 6.57
N ALA A 541 -11.45 17.79 6.75
CA ALA A 541 -11.49 16.46 6.14
C ALA A 541 -11.60 16.50 4.61
N VAL A 542 -12.43 17.39 4.04
CA VAL A 542 -12.61 17.46 2.57
C VAL A 542 -11.33 17.91 1.86
N PRO A 543 -10.64 19.00 2.25
CA PRO A 543 -9.36 19.36 1.65
C PRO A 543 -8.26 18.31 1.87
N SER A 544 -8.20 17.69 3.06
CA SER A 544 -7.25 16.59 3.33
C SER A 544 -7.50 15.40 2.41
N CYS A 545 -8.77 15.04 2.20
CA CYS A 545 -9.19 13.98 1.29
C CYS A 545 -8.74 14.26 -0.15
N LEU A 546 -9.05 15.46 -0.65
CA LEU A 546 -8.62 15.88 -1.97
C LEU A 546 -7.09 15.83 -2.11
N SER A 547 -6.35 16.31 -1.11
CA SER A 547 -4.88 16.32 -1.13
C SER A 547 -4.29 14.90 -1.24
N VAL A 548 -4.81 13.93 -0.46
CA VAL A 548 -4.36 12.53 -0.49
C VAL A 548 -4.75 11.85 -1.79
N CYS A 549 -5.99 12.02 -2.25
CA CYS A 549 -6.46 11.42 -3.49
C CYS A 549 -5.66 11.91 -4.70
N LEU A 550 -5.42 13.22 -4.79
CA LEU A 550 -4.60 13.79 -5.87
C LEU A 550 -3.19 13.19 -5.90
N GLU A 551 -2.58 12.96 -4.74
CA GLU A 551 -1.26 12.34 -4.67
C GLU A 551 -1.29 10.87 -5.13
N TRP A 552 -2.25 10.09 -4.65
CA TRP A 552 -2.36 8.66 -5.00
C TRP A 552 -2.75 8.45 -6.47
N TRP A 553 -3.71 9.23 -6.97
CA TRP A 553 -4.17 9.12 -8.35
C TRP A 553 -3.10 9.54 -9.36
N TRP A 554 -2.18 10.42 -8.97
CA TRP A 554 -1.06 10.79 -9.83
C TRP A 554 -0.18 9.58 -10.17
N TYR A 555 0.15 8.71 -9.21
CA TYR A 555 0.93 7.50 -9.47
C TYR A 555 0.21 6.55 -10.42
N GLU A 556 -1.11 6.39 -10.28
CA GLU A 556 -1.92 5.55 -11.16
C GLU A 556 -1.97 6.09 -12.60
N ILE A 557 -2.06 7.42 -12.76
CA ILE A 557 -1.95 8.06 -14.08
C ILE A 557 -0.58 7.78 -14.70
N ILE A 558 0.49 7.81 -13.90
CA ILE A 558 1.85 7.59 -14.38
C ILE A 558 2.09 6.13 -14.76
N ILE A 559 1.53 5.17 -14.02
CA ILE A 559 1.49 3.75 -14.41
C ILE A 559 0.75 3.60 -15.73
N PHE A 560 -0.41 4.26 -15.88
CA PHE A 560 -1.17 4.22 -17.14
C PHE A 560 -0.35 4.78 -18.31
N LEU A 561 0.31 5.93 -18.15
CA LEU A 561 1.19 6.51 -19.17
C LEU A 561 2.40 5.62 -19.48
N CYS A 562 2.93 4.92 -18.48
CA CYS A 562 3.99 3.94 -18.65
C CYS A 562 3.57 2.78 -19.56
N GLY A 563 2.30 2.37 -19.50
CA GLY A 563 1.73 1.35 -20.39
C GLY A 563 1.55 1.80 -21.85
N LEU A 564 1.81 3.07 -22.17
CA LEU A 564 1.76 3.61 -23.55
C LEU A 564 3.13 3.67 -24.23
N LEU A 565 4.20 3.25 -23.54
CA LEU A 565 5.55 3.19 -24.11
C LEU A 565 5.71 2.01 -25.08
N GLU A 566 6.75 2.06 -25.92
CA GLU A 566 7.00 1.07 -26.98
C GLU A 566 7.14 -0.37 -26.47
N ASN A 567 7.65 -0.56 -25.25
CA ASN A 567 7.72 -1.85 -24.56
C ASN A 567 6.96 -1.77 -23.22
N PRO A 568 5.64 -1.91 -23.23
CA PRO A 568 4.81 -1.70 -22.05
C PRO A 568 5.06 -2.74 -20.97
N GLU A 569 5.35 -4.00 -21.33
CA GLU A 569 5.57 -5.09 -20.37
C GLU A 569 6.81 -4.82 -19.51
N ALA A 570 7.97 -4.55 -20.13
CA ALA A 570 9.20 -4.23 -19.40
C ALA A 570 9.10 -2.90 -18.64
N CYS A 571 8.42 -1.89 -19.21
CA CYS A 571 8.24 -0.59 -18.56
C CYS A 571 7.32 -0.70 -17.33
N LEU A 572 6.20 -1.42 -17.42
CA LEU A 572 5.29 -1.65 -16.30
C LEU A 572 5.93 -2.51 -15.20
N ALA A 573 6.72 -3.52 -15.58
CA ALA A 573 7.52 -4.31 -14.64
C ALA A 573 8.51 -3.42 -13.87
N ALA A 574 9.27 -2.58 -14.58
CA ALA A 574 10.20 -1.63 -13.98
C ALA A 574 9.47 -0.61 -13.09
N MET A 575 8.37 -0.03 -13.57
CA MET A 575 7.53 0.90 -12.80
C MET A 575 7.02 0.25 -11.51
N GLY A 576 6.55 -0.99 -11.57
CA GLY A 576 6.12 -1.76 -10.39
C GLY A 576 7.24 -1.93 -9.36
N ILE A 577 8.44 -2.30 -9.79
CA ILE A 577 9.62 -2.40 -8.89
C ILE A 577 9.91 -1.06 -8.21
N LEU A 578 9.90 0.03 -8.99
CA LEU A 578 10.24 1.36 -8.50
C LEU A 578 9.19 1.93 -7.55
N ILE A 579 7.90 1.82 -7.88
CA ILE A 579 6.79 2.26 -7.01
C ILE A 579 6.78 1.47 -5.69
N GLN A 580 7.01 0.15 -5.75
CA GLN A 580 7.12 -0.66 -4.54
C GLN A 580 8.32 -0.25 -3.68
N SER A 581 9.43 0.14 -4.32
CA SER A 581 10.62 0.66 -3.63
C SER A 581 10.33 2.01 -2.96
N GLU A 582 9.69 2.94 -3.68
CA GLU A 582 9.24 4.23 -3.12
C GLU A 582 8.27 4.03 -1.96
N GLY A 583 7.34 3.07 -2.06
CA GLY A 583 6.39 2.75 -0.99
C GLY A 583 7.07 2.33 0.33
N ILE A 584 8.16 1.56 0.25
CA ILE A 584 8.96 1.20 1.43
C ILE A 584 9.69 2.42 1.99
N LEU A 585 10.33 3.21 1.14
CA LEU A 585 11.10 4.39 1.54
C LEU A 585 10.21 5.47 2.17
N TYR A 586 9.00 5.63 1.65
CA TYR A 586 7.97 6.58 2.11
C TYR A 586 7.51 6.32 3.56
N VAL A 587 7.70 5.12 4.10
CA VAL A 587 7.33 4.80 5.50
C VAL A 587 7.97 5.75 6.50
N PHE A 588 9.24 6.11 6.29
CA PHE A 588 9.98 6.96 7.22
C PHE A 588 9.53 8.43 7.16
N PRO A 589 9.47 9.10 5.98
CA PRO A 589 8.89 10.43 5.87
C PRO A 589 7.46 10.51 6.42
N TYR A 590 6.62 9.51 6.14
CA TYR A 590 5.26 9.43 6.66
C TYR A 590 5.22 9.37 8.20
N ALA A 591 6.09 8.56 8.82
CA ALA A 591 6.18 8.46 10.27
C ALA A 591 6.68 9.76 10.93
N ILE A 592 7.65 10.43 10.30
CA ILE A 592 8.12 11.77 10.72
C ILE A 592 6.96 12.76 10.62
N SER A 593 6.24 12.78 9.50
CA SER A 593 5.07 13.64 9.27
C SER A 593 4.00 13.48 10.35
N CYS A 594 3.64 12.24 10.69
CA CYS A 594 2.68 11.95 11.77
C CYS A 594 3.18 12.45 13.15
N SER A 595 4.48 12.31 13.42
CA SER A 595 5.12 12.71 14.68
C SER A 595 5.15 14.23 14.81
N ILE A 596 5.53 14.93 13.75
CA ILE A 596 5.50 16.39 13.64
C ILE A 596 4.07 16.90 13.85
N SER A 597 3.11 16.35 13.13
CA SER A 597 1.69 16.72 13.23
C SER A 597 1.20 16.61 14.68
N THR A 598 1.50 15.48 15.35
CA THR A 598 1.12 15.24 16.75
C THR A 598 1.77 16.26 17.69
N ARG A 599 3.09 16.44 17.62
CA ARG A 599 3.85 17.38 18.48
C ARG A 599 3.39 18.82 18.32
N ILE A 600 3.20 19.27 17.08
CA ILE A 600 2.75 20.63 16.76
C ILE A 600 1.32 20.83 17.26
N SER A 601 0.42 19.88 17.00
CA SER A 601 -0.97 19.98 17.45
C SER A 601 -1.04 20.09 18.98
N HIS A 602 -0.28 19.27 19.70
CA HIS A 602 -0.23 19.33 21.17
C HIS A 602 0.32 20.66 21.66
N ALA A 603 1.42 21.14 21.06
CA ALA A 603 2.04 22.41 21.45
C ALA A 603 1.14 23.61 21.17
N LEU A 604 0.45 23.63 20.03
CA LEU A 604 -0.51 24.70 19.69
C LEU A 604 -1.74 24.66 20.60
N GLY A 605 -2.28 23.47 20.88
CA GLY A 605 -3.39 23.30 21.83
C GLY A 605 -3.03 23.72 23.26
N ALA A 606 -1.79 23.49 23.67
CA ALA A 606 -1.26 23.95 24.96
C ALA A 606 -0.82 25.43 24.96
N ASN A 607 -1.12 26.19 23.89
CA ASN A 607 -0.73 27.59 23.70
C ASN A 607 0.79 27.86 23.80
N GLN A 608 1.60 26.97 23.20
CA GLN A 608 3.06 27.04 23.16
C GLN A 608 3.60 27.18 21.73
N PRO A 609 3.47 28.37 21.11
CA PRO A 609 3.83 28.59 19.70
C PRO A 609 5.34 28.42 19.43
N SER A 610 6.20 28.79 20.38
CA SER A 610 7.65 28.60 20.28
C SER A 610 8.03 27.13 20.12
N ARG A 611 7.41 26.24 20.93
CA ARG A 611 7.63 24.79 20.88
C ARG A 611 7.16 24.21 19.55
N ALA A 612 5.96 24.60 19.10
CA ALA A 612 5.42 24.16 17.81
C ALA A 612 6.38 24.50 16.64
N LYS A 613 6.93 25.72 16.64
CA LYS A 613 7.92 26.16 15.64
C LYS A 613 9.18 25.29 15.65
N TRP A 614 9.76 25.06 16.82
CA TRP A 614 10.99 24.27 16.93
C TRP A 614 10.78 22.79 16.59
N SER A 615 9.66 22.19 16.98
CA SER A 615 9.28 20.84 16.54
C SER A 615 9.18 20.74 15.01
N ALA A 616 8.65 21.78 14.35
CA ALA A 616 8.58 21.84 12.88
C ALA A 616 9.98 21.91 12.25
N ILE A 617 10.85 22.82 12.73
CA ILE A 617 12.21 23.01 12.19
C ILE A 617 13.04 21.74 12.35
N ILE A 618 13.03 21.13 13.54
CA ILE A 618 13.81 19.93 13.83
C ILE A 618 13.29 18.75 13.01
N GLY A 619 11.96 18.57 12.93
CA GLY A 619 11.36 17.52 12.12
C GLY A 619 11.66 17.65 10.61
N LEU A 620 11.63 18.87 10.07
CA LEU A 620 12.03 19.13 8.69
C LEU A 620 13.52 18.85 8.45
N ALA A 621 14.40 19.24 9.38
CA ALA A 621 15.83 18.95 9.28
C ALA A 621 16.10 17.43 9.28
N MET A 622 15.38 16.66 10.11
CA MET A 622 15.45 15.19 10.11
C MET A 622 15.00 14.61 8.77
N ALA A 623 13.93 15.14 8.17
CA ALA A 623 13.44 14.68 6.87
C ALA A 623 14.41 15.00 5.73
N ILE A 624 15.02 16.19 5.70
CA ILE A 624 16.06 16.53 4.73
C ILE A 624 17.25 15.58 4.85
N GLY A 625 17.73 15.32 6.07
CA GLY A 625 18.83 14.38 6.32
C GLY A 625 18.50 12.96 5.85
N PHE A 626 17.27 12.50 6.06
CA PHE A 626 16.80 11.21 5.56
C PHE A 626 16.76 11.18 4.02
N GLY A 627 16.14 12.17 3.38
CA GLY A 627 16.06 12.25 1.92
C GLY A 627 17.43 12.25 1.25
N LEU A 628 18.41 12.97 1.81
CA LEU A 628 19.80 12.96 1.34
C LEU A 628 20.45 11.57 1.50
N THR A 629 20.23 10.91 2.63
CA THR A 629 20.77 9.56 2.89
C THR A 629 20.21 8.53 1.91
N ILE A 630 18.89 8.57 1.67
CA ILE A 630 18.24 7.68 0.70
C ILE A 630 18.68 7.97 -0.73
N SER A 631 18.86 9.25 -1.09
CA SER A 631 19.38 9.64 -2.40
C SER A 631 20.73 8.98 -2.69
N VAL A 632 21.67 9.08 -1.76
CA VAL A 632 22.99 8.44 -1.86
C VAL A 632 22.87 6.93 -1.96
N LEU A 633 22.00 6.32 -1.13
CA LEU A 633 21.78 4.88 -1.11
C LEU A 633 21.25 4.36 -2.45
N LEU A 634 20.23 5.00 -3.02
CA LEU A 634 19.62 4.56 -4.29
C LEU A 634 20.59 4.73 -5.47
N VAL A 635 21.39 5.79 -5.49
CA VAL A 635 22.45 5.97 -6.49
C VAL A 635 23.52 4.89 -6.36
N ALA A 636 23.93 4.55 -5.13
CA ALA A 636 24.94 3.53 -4.87
C ALA A 636 24.45 2.11 -5.21
N LEU A 637 23.17 1.81 -4.94
CA LEU A 637 22.59 0.48 -5.16
C LEU A 637 21.98 0.27 -6.55
N LYS A 638 22.04 1.27 -7.44
CA LYS A 638 21.31 1.26 -8.73
C LYS A 638 21.52 0.00 -9.59
N SER A 639 22.71 -0.61 -9.53
CA SER A 639 23.08 -1.79 -10.34
C SER A 639 22.73 -3.14 -9.70
N VAL A 640 22.36 -3.14 -8.42
CA VAL A 640 22.05 -4.35 -7.64
C VAL A 640 20.56 -4.40 -7.28
N TRP A 641 19.93 -3.25 -7.08
CA TRP A 641 18.56 -3.15 -6.59
C TRP A 641 17.55 -3.93 -7.45
N GLY A 642 17.57 -3.74 -8.77
CA GLY A 642 16.64 -4.45 -9.67
C GLY A 642 16.82 -5.98 -9.67
N LYS A 643 18.04 -6.46 -9.38
CA LYS A 643 18.35 -7.91 -9.33
C LYS A 643 17.71 -8.62 -8.15
N LEU A 644 17.23 -7.86 -7.15
CA LEU A 644 16.42 -8.39 -6.06
C LEU A 644 15.03 -8.84 -6.54
N TYR A 645 14.58 -8.36 -7.70
CA TYR A 645 13.22 -8.56 -8.21
C TYR A 645 13.17 -9.41 -9.46
N THR A 646 14.11 -9.22 -10.38
CA THR A 646 14.10 -9.89 -11.69
C THR A 646 15.50 -10.11 -12.24
N ASN A 647 15.63 -11.10 -13.12
CA ASN A 647 16.83 -11.37 -13.91
C ASN A 647 16.70 -10.88 -15.36
N GLU A 648 15.60 -10.21 -15.70
CA GLU A 648 15.36 -9.73 -17.06
C GLU A 648 16.15 -8.45 -17.36
N GLN A 649 17.06 -8.52 -18.33
CA GLN A 649 17.99 -7.43 -18.64
C GLN A 649 17.29 -6.12 -19.01
N GLN A 650 16.20 -6.18 -19.79
CA GLN A 650 15.47 -4.97 -20.22
C GLN A 650 14.88 -4.21 -19.02
N VAL A 651 14.27 -4.92 -18.08
CA VAL A 651 13.74 -4.34 -16.83
C VAL A 651 14.86 -3.80 -15.95
N LEU A 652 15.97 -4.54 -15.84
CA LEU A 652 17.15 -4.11 -15.07
C LEU A 652 17.75 -2.81 -15.59
N ASP A 653 17.84 -2.64 -16.91
CA ASP A 653 18.37 -1.43 -17.53
C ASP A 653 17.46 -0.21 -17.23
N LEU A 654 16.14 -0.38 -17.30
CA LEU A 654 15.15 0.65 -16.97
C LEU A 654 15.22 1.06 -15.49
N VAL A 655 15.27 0.09 -14.58
CA VAL A 655 15.41 0.32 -13.14
C VAL A 655 16.72 1.04 -12.83
N THR A 656 17.83 0.59 -13.42
CA THR A 656 19.17 1.19 -13.22
C THR A 656 19.20 2.65 -13.69
N ALA A 657 18.51 2.98 -14.78
CA ALA A 657 18.41 4.35 -15.29
C ALA A 657 17.54 5.27 -14.42
N ALA A 658 16.45 4.76 -13.84
CA ALA A 658 15.49 5.56 -13.07
C ALA A 658 15.88 5.75 -11.59
N LEU A 659 16.58 4.78 -10.97
CA LEU A 659 16.92 4.85 -9.54
C LEU A 659 17.67 6.12 -9.11
N PRO A 660 18.65 6.64 -9.86
CA PRO A 660 19.25 7.93 -9.54
C PRO A 660 18.26 9.09 -9.55
N ILE A 661 17.31 9.11 -10.50
CA ILE A 661 16.28 10.16 -10.60
C ILE A 661 15.37 10.11 -9.38
N ILE A 662 14.93 8.91 -8.99
CA ILE A 662 14.14 8.69 -7.77
C ILE A 662 14.93 9.11 -6.53
N GLY A 663 16.22 8.78 -6.47
CA GLY A 663 17.11 9.26 -5.42
C GLY A 663 17.08 10.78 -5.29
N PHE A 664 17.05 11.53 -6.39
CA PHE A 664 16.87 12.98 -6.34
C PHE A 664 15.44 13.40 -5.96
N CYS A 665 14.40 12.68 -6.40
CA CYS A 665 13.02 12.91 -5.97
C CYS A 665 12.89 12.85 -4.44
N GLU A 666 13.58 11.90 -3.79
CA GLU A 666 13.53 11.70 -2.33
C GLU A 666 14.06 12.90 -1.52
N ILE A 667 14.96 13.71 -2.10
CA ILE A 667 15.44 14.96 -1.50
C ILE A 667 14.29 15.97 -1.38
N GLY A 668 13.35 15.99 -2.33
CA GLY A 668 12.14 16.82 -2.26
C GLY A 668 11.00 16.15 -1.49
N ASN A 669 10.79 14.86 -1.73
CA ASN A 669 9.67 14.08 -1.19
C ASN A 669 9.69 13.97 0.34
N SER A 670 10.86 13.70 0.93
CA SER A 670 10.97 13.57 2.37
C SER A 670 10.60 14.86 3.13
N PRO A 671 11.23 16.02 2.85
CA PRO A 671 10.84 17.28 3.48
C PRO A 671 9.44 17.74 3.09
N GLN A 672 8.96 17.48 1.87
CA GLN A 672 7.56 17.74 1.50
C GLN A 672 6.60 16.99 2.41
N THR A 673 6.81 15.68 2.59
CA THR A 673 5.94 14.83 3.41
C THR A 673 5.96 15.28 4.87
N ALA A 674 7.13 15.64 5.40
CA ALA A 674 7.26 16.22 6.74
C ALA A 674 6.54 17.58 6.86
N ALA A 675 6.63 18.43 5.83
CA ALA A 675 5.94 19.71 5.77
C ALA A 675 4.40 19.54 5.71
N CYS A 676 3.88 18.51 5.05
CA CYS A 676 2.46 18.13 5.15
C CYS A 676 2.07 17.88 6.62
N GLY A 677 2.94 17.24 7.41
CA GLY A 677 2.73 17.05 8.85
C GLY A 677 2.62 18.37 9.61
N VAL A 678 3.39 19.39 9.23
CA VAL A 678 3.30 20.74 9.81
C VAL A 678 1.97 21.41 9.45
N LEU A 679 1.53 21.33 8.20
CA LEU A 679 0.26 21.88 7.75
C LEU A 679 -0.92 21.19 8.42
N THR A 680 -0.88 19.86 8.53
CA THR A 680 -1.88 19.08 9.26
C THR A 680 -1.91 19.51 10.73
N GLY A 681 -0.77 19.59 11.41
CA GLY A 681 -0.74 19.99 12.83
C GLY A 681 -1.19 21.43 13.10
N THR A 682 -1.04 22.33 12.11
CA THR A 682 -1.53 23.72 12.15
C THR A 682 -2.97 23.88 11.61
N ALA A 683 -3.67 22.78 11.33
CA ALA A 683 -5.02 22.76 10.77
C ALA A 683 -5.16 23.56 9.44
N ARG A 684 -4.20 23.41 8.52
CA ARG A 684 -4.17 24.08 7.21
C ARG A 684 -4.15 23.12 6.00
N PRO A 685 -5.07 22.13 5.93
CA PRO A 685 -5.09 21.18 4.82
C PRO A 685 -5.44 21.82 3.46
N LYS A 686 -6.10 22.98 3.45
CA LYS A 686 -6.40 23.73 2.21
C LYS A 686 -5.13 24.20 1.48
N ASP A 687 -4.11 24.60 2.23
CA ASP A 687 -2.85 25.04 1.64
C ASP A 687 -2.11 23.85 1.02
N GLY A 688 -2.06 22.71 1.75
CA GLY A 688 -1.49 21.47 1.24
C GLY A 688 -2.18 20.98 -0.04
N ALA A 689 -3.52 20.95 -0.06
CA ALA A 689 -4.28 20.52 -1.23
C ALA A 689 -4.02 21.40 -2.47
N ARG A 690 -3.93 22.73 -2.29
CA ARG A 690 -3.62 23.67 -3.37
C ARG A 690 -2.21 23.45 -3.90
N ILE A 691 -1.23 23.29 -3.01
CA ILE A 691 0.16 23.06 -3.38
C ILE A 691 0.30 21.74 -4.13
N ASN A 692 -0.28 20.64 -3.61
CA ASN A 692 -0.26 19.33 -4.28
C ASN A 692 -0.89 19.38 -5.67
N LEU A 693 -2.05 20.03 -5.83
CA LEU A 693 -2.69 20.19 -7.13
C LEU A 693 -1.78 20.91 -8.13
N CYS A 694 -1.18 22.04 -7.72
CA CYS A 694 -0.26 22.79 -8.58
C CYS A 694 0.99 21.98 -8.94
N ALA A 695 1.64 21.39 -7.95
CA ALA A 695 2.89 20.67 -8.13
C ALA A 695 2.73 19.42 -9.00
N PHE A 696 1.77 18.55 -8.68
CA PHE A 696 1.63 17.25 -9.36
C PHE A 696 0.91 17.37 -10.70
N TYR A 697 -0.14 18.20 -10.81
CA TYR A 697 -1.00 18.23 -12.01
C TYR A 697 -0.71 19.39 -12.95
N ILE A 698 -0.32 20.56 -12.45
CA ILE A 698 -0.02 21.73 -13.31
C ILE A 698 1.44 21.72 -13.77
N ILE A 699 2.36 21.19 -12.94
CA ILE A 699 3.79 21.14 -13.26
C ILE A 699 4.22 19.71 -13.62
N GLY A 700 4.10 18.78 -12.68
CA GLY A 700 4.65 17.43 -12.80
C GLY A 700 4.10 16.62 -13.97
N LEU A 701 2.77 16.57 -14.11
CA LEU A 701 2.13 15.78 -15.16
C LEU A 701 2.45 16.31 -16.58
N PRO A 702 2.38 17.63 -16.87
CA PRO A 702 2.86 18.15 -18.15
C PRO A 702 4.33 17.87 -18.42
N VAL A 703 5.21 18.03 -17.42
CA VAL A 703 6.64 17.70 -17.56
C VAL A 703 6.83 16.22 -17.89
N SER A 704 6.12 15.33 -17.19
CA SER A 704 6.11 13.88 -17.44
C SER A 704 5.74 13.57 -18.89
N VAL A 705 4.61 14.08 -19.37
CA VAL A 705 4.12 13.82 -20.74
C VAL A 705 5.06 14.39 -21.79
N LEU A 706 5.52 15.64 -21.62
CA LEU A 706 6.41 16.28 -22.59
C LEU A 706 7.79 15.60 -22.64
N ALA A 707 8.38 15.29 -21.49
CA ALA A 707 9.67 14.59 -21.41
C ALA A 707 9.59 13.20 -22.05
N THR A 708 8.53 12.45 -21.72
CA THR A 708 8.34 11.07 -22.17
C THR A 708 8.11 10.99 -23.68
N PHE A 709 7.09 11.69 -24.18
CA PHE A 709 6.59 11.48 -25.54
C PHE A 709 7.11 12.51 -26.55
N LYS A 710 7.23 13.79 -26.16
CA LYS A 710 7.65 14.85 -27.09
C LYS A 710 9.16 14.92 -27.23
N PHE A 711 9.88 14.93 -26.12
CA PHE A 711 11.35 14.95 -26.09
C PHE A 711 11.97 13.56 -26.21
N LYS A 712 11.14 12.50 -26.25
CA LYS A 712 11.56 11.11 -26.46
C LYS A 712 12.58 10.62 -25.44
N PHE A 713 12.49 11.10 -24.18
CA PHE A 713 13.26 10.51 -23.09
C PHE A 713 12.72 9.15 -22.64
N GLY A 714 11.55 8.72 -23.14
CA GLY A 714 10.96 7.41 -22.84
C GLY A 714 10.67 7.27 -21.34
N PHE A 715 10.95 6.08 -20.77
CA PHE A 715 10.66 5.75 -19.38
C PHE A 715 11.24 6.74 -18.33
N PRO A 716 12.52 7.18 -18.40
CA PRO A 716 13.04 8.25 -17.55
C PRO A 716 12.23 9.56 -17.58
N GLY A 717 11.56 9.86 -18.70
CA GLY A 717 10.71 11.04 -18.86
C GLY A 717 9.61 11.12 -17.80
N LEU A 718 9.02 9.98 -17.43
CA LEU A 718 7.97 9.89 -16.42
C LEU A 718 8.48 10.33 -15.05
N TRP A 719 9.69 9.89 -14.70
CA TRP A 719 10.35 10.20 -13.42
C TRP A 719 10.86 11.64 -13.34
N PHE A 720 11.23 12.27 -14.47
CA PHE A 720 11.50 13.71 -14.49
C PHE A 720 10.26 14.54 -14.16
N GLY A 721 9.07 14.06 -14.51
CA GLY A 721 7.81 14.66 -14.08
C GLY A 721 7.61 14.58 -12.56
N LEU A 722 7.90 13.42 -11.94
CA LEU A 722 7.89 13.28 -10.48
C LEU A 722 8.88 14.24 -9.83
N LEU A 723 10.10 14.30 -10.36
CA LEU A 723 11.16 15.18 -9.85
C LEU A 723 10.70 16.65 -9.86
N ALA A 724 10.12 17.11 -10.97
CA ALA A 724 9.59 18.47 -11.08
C ALA A 724 8.45 18.73 -10.10
N ALA A 725 7.55 17.76 -9.89
CA ALA A 725 6.49 17.87 -8.90
C ALA A 725 7.04 18.02 -7.48
N GLN A 726 7.94 17.12 -7.07
CA GLN A 726 8.48 17.09 -5.70
C GLN A 726 9.28 18.36 -5.37
N PHE A 727 10.12 18.83 -6.29
CA PHE A 727 10.89 20.07 -6.09
C PHE A 727 10.01 21.33 -6.07
N SER A 728 9.03 21.42 -6.97
CA SER A 728 8.11 22.56 -6.96
C SER A 728 7.26 22.57 -5.69
N CYS A 729 6.79 21.40 -5.25
CA CYS A 729 6.01 21.23 -4.04
C CYS A 729 6.81 21.65 -2.79
N VAL A 730 8.03 21.12 -2.58
CA VAL A 730 8.84 21.48 -1.41
C VAL A 730 9.16 22.98 -1.36
N CYS A 731 9.37 23.63 -2.51
CA CYS A 731 9.59 25.08 -2.57
C CYS A 731 8.35 25.86 -2.13
N MET A 732 7.17 25.50 -2.65
CA MET A 732 5.89 26.12 -2.27
C MET A 732 5.55 25.87 -0.80
N MET A 733 5.78 24.64 -0.31
CA MET A 733 5.58 24.29 1.09
C MET A 733 6.54 25.10 1.99
N GLY A 734 7.81 25.19 1.62
CA GLY A 734 8.82 26.00 2.31
C GLY A 734 8.41 27.47 2.42
N TYR A 735 7.89 28.06 1.35
CA TYR A 735 7.37 29.43 1.36
C TYR A 735 6.25 29.62 2.39
N VAL A 736 5.25 28.73 2.42
CA VAL A 736 4.14 28.79 3.39
C VAL A 736 4.64 28.63 4.83
N LEU A 737 5.60 27.73 5.06
CA LEU A 737 6.13 27.48 6.40
C LEU A 737 6.96 28.64 6.93
N VAL A 738 7.78 29.29 6.11
CA VAL A 738 8.57 30.48 6.49
C VAL A 738 7.64 31.65 6.89
N HIS A 739 6.51 31.81 6.20
CA HIS A 739 5.54 32.87 6.48
C HIS A 739 4.48 32.48 7.54
N THR A 740 4.65 31.35 8.23
CA THR A 740 3.71 30.92 9.26
C THR A 740 3.90 31.75 10.54
N ASP A 741 2.88 32.54 10.89
CA ASP A 741 2.78 33.15 12.22
C ASP A 741 2.29 32.10 13.25
N TRP A 742 3.24 31.60 14.04
CA TRP A 742 3.00 30.59 15.06
C TRP A 742 2.12 31.08 16.21
N ARG A 743 2.16 32.37 16.56
CA ARG A 743 1.28 32.93 17.60
C ARG A 743 -0.16 32.98 17.11
N HIS A 744 -0.36 33.39 15.86
CA HIS A 744 -1.68 33.34 15.24
C HIS A 744 -2.21 31.90 15.16
N GLN A 745 -1.36 30.91 14.82
CA GLN A 745 -1.79 29.51 14.79
C GLN A 745 -2.19 28.98 16.17
N ALA A 746 -1.54 29.41 17.26
CA ALA A 746 -1.94 29.01 18.61
C ALA A 746 -3.33 29.56 18.99
N LYS A 747 -3.62 30.83 18.66
CA LYS A 747 -4.96 31.42 18.85
C LYS A 747 -6.02 30.69 18.04
N ARG A 748 -5.70 30.35 16.79
CA ARG A 748 -6.61 29.62 15.90
C ARG A 748 -6.88 28.19 16.37
N ALA A 749 -5.91 27.54 17.02
CA ALA A 749 -6.08 26.22 17.61
C ALA A 749 -7.10 26.21 18.77
N ASP A 750 -7.05 27.25 19.62
CA ASP A 750 -8.04 27.42 20.69
C ASP A 750 -9.45 27.62 20.12
N GLN A 751 -9.61 28.53 19.15
CA GLN A 751 -10.88 28.75 18.46
C GLN A 751 -11.44 27.49 17.78
N LEU A 752 -10.57 26.70 17.13
CA LEU A 752 -10.96 25.46 16.46
C LEU A 752 -11.51 24.44 17.45
N THR A 753 -10.86 24.28 18.59
CA THR A 753 -11.27 23.29 19.60
C THR A 753 -12.54 23.72 20.34
N LEU A 754 -12.74 25.02 20.59
CA LEU A 754 -14.01 25.56 21.09
C LEU A 754 -15.16 25.35 20.10
N ALA A 755 -14.94 25.65 18.82
CA ALA A 755 -15.95 25.45 17.78
C ALA A 755 -16.30 23.97 17.57
N ALA A 756 -15.34 23.06 17.77
CA ALA A 756 -15.57 21.63 17.68
C ALA A 756 -16.29 21.03 18.90
N GLY A 757 -16.12 21.63 20.09
CA GLY A 757 -16.81 21.24 21.33
C GLY A 757 -18.28 21.65 21.39
N GLY A 758 -18.67 22.65 20.59
CA GLY A 758 -20.06 23.06 20.42
C GLY A 758 -20.71 23.62 21.68
N GLY A 759 -20.51 24.90 21.98
CA GLY A 759 -21.35 25.72 22.87
C GLY A 759 -21.39 25.37 24.37
N ASP A 760 -21.47 24.10 24.73
CA ASP A 760 -21.69 23.61 26.10
C ASP A 760 -20.50 23.90 27.03
N ASP A 761 -19.28 24.05 26.48
CA ASP A 761 -18.09 24.45 27.24
C ASP A 761 -18.12 25.93 27.68
N LEU A 762 -18.96 26.78 27.06
CA LEU A 762 -19.09 28.18 27.48
C LEU A 762 -19.93 28.30 28.76
N GLU A 763 -20.96 27.46 28.93
CA GLU A 763 -21.74 27.43 30.18
C GLU A 763 -20.95 26.77 31.32
N SER A 764 -20.16 25.73 31.06
CA SER A 764 -19.33 25.11 32.11
C SER A 764 -18.14 25.99 32.56
N SER A 765 -17.55 26.77 31.64
CA SER A 765 -16.46 27.72 31.97
C SER A 765 -16.96 29.02 32.62
N LEU A 766 -18.21 29.42 32.39
CA LEU A 766 -18.87 30.53 33.10
C LEU A 766 -19.37 30.12 34.50
N LEU A 767 -19.63 28.84 34.74
CA LEU A 767 -20.07 28.31 36.04
C LEU A 767 -18.91 27.93 36.98
N THR A 768 -17.66 28.00 36.52
CA THR A 768 -16.46 27.59 37.31
C THR A 768 -15.52 28.73 37.69
N ASN A 769 -15.85 29.98 37.38
CA ASN A 769 -15.15 31.15 37.92
C ASN A 769 -16.05 31.87 38.94
N PRO A 770 -15.77 31.81 40.25
CA PRO A 770 -16.37 32.73 41.22
C PRO A 770 -15.89 34.18 41.04
#